data_AF-A0AAD4ZNE2-F1
#
_entry.id   AF-A0AAD4ZNE2-F1
#
_cell.length_a   1.000
_cell.length_b   1.000
_cell.length_c   1.000
_cell.angle_alpha   90.00
_cell.angle_beta   90.00
_cell.angle_gamma   90.00
#
_symmetry.space_group_name_H-M   'P 1'
#
loop_
_entity.id
_entity.type
_entity.pdbx_description
1 polymer ?
#
loop_
_entity_poly.entity_id
_entity_poly.type
_entity_poly.pdbx_seq_one_letter_code
_entity_poly.pdbx_strand_id
1 'polypeptide(L)'
;MPDLITRRRAVTTSQGSEPPTQPTAAATAPALMDHLAVGPVGSQAPASSASSVAQPVSARRRHRPARTTDATSTDASGSQSGLLEDPQQKYSTRDDENDFQTFEEFVKEKLNSVGEHVEFCMVNLYTHLPTSCISLEVVTDMIGALDLLNSLKSLLREVGFANERSQLVLKDFLRKLRPLRKFCVPNLKKLEKIRKFCLANASLIFCTVSSSAKLQTEERAPLDLLVIEEAAQLKECESAIPLQLPGLRHAVLIGDERQLPAMVISKISEKAGFGRSLFGRLLLLGHERHLLNVQYRMHPSISLFRKREFYNNQILDGPNVKQGSYEKCFLSGKMYGCYSFIDVANGQEEFDRGHSRKNMVEVAVVCEIVASLYREFIQTKKKVSVGVISPYKAQVNAIQERVTEYSEVSGTDGFSVSVQSVDGFQGGEDDVIIISTVRCNEEGCVGFISNLQRANVMLTRARHCLWILGNEATLIRSNSIWKKLILDAKKRKCFYNADEEKNLAQAIAVALMELGQVHIPLNSDSLLFKNAKWKVCFTNEFQNSIQKIKDTEIHREVVSLLTKLANGWRQSRKNKITIVHGTCAQVLQKYKVKGLLNLIWSVDVLQENSDYVQVLKIWDVLPVSDTPELDKRLENMFRSYTTAEMNICLLRCVVGDAVVPIRMPVDSSSSHEAEAEADPVQVLSKPLSSLSLKDEPQTSSSEPQSHRKTKNSMPRRQRK
;
A
#
# COMPACT_ATOMS: atom_id res chain seq x y z
N MET A 1 -44.75 33.34 8.71
CA MET A 1 -45.56 32.71 7.65
C MET A 1 -45.64 31.21 7.92
N PRO A 2 -46.43 30.74 8.91
CA PRO A 2 -46.80 29.35 9.02
C PRO A 2 -48.15 29.16 8.33
N ASP A 3 -48.22 28.29 7.33
CA ASP A 3 -49.50 27.88 6.78
C ASP A 3 -49.44 26.42 6.35
N LEU A 4 -50.54 25.73 6.65
CA LEU A 4 -50.98 24.47 6.03
C LEU A 4 -50.21 23.21 6.46
N ILE A 5 -50.77 22.48 7.42
CA ILE A 5 -51.59 21.27 7.13
C ILE A 5 -52.13 20.72 8.46
N THR A 6 -53.44 20.88 8.64
CA THR A 6 -54.26 20.07 9.54
C THR A 6 -55.48 19.65 8.73
N ARG A 7 -55.64 18.33 8.50
CA ARG A 7 -56.90 17.56 8.37
C ARG A 7 -56.81 16.40 7.37
N ARG A 8 -56.90 15.19 7.93
CA ARG A 8 -57.78 14.04 7.56
C ARG A 8 -57.55 12.98 8.66
N ARG A 9 -58.42 12.85 9.69
CA ARG A 9 -59.66 12.02 9.78
C ARG A 9 -59.58 10.71 8.97
N ALA A 10 -60.02 9.53 9.41
CA ALA A 10 -60.36 8.89 10.69
C ALA A 10 -60.90 7.48 10.31
N VAL A 11 -60.90 6.54 11.27
CA VAL A 11 -61.74 5.30 11.36
C VAL A 11 -61.29 4.07 10.56
N THR A 12 -60.83 3.03 11.29
CA THR A 12 -61.59 1.77 11.53
C THR A 12 -60.91 0.95 12.63
N THR A 13 -61.60 0.78 13.75
CA THR A 13 -61.33 -0.19 14.82
C THR A 13 -62.04 -1.51 14.49
N SER A 14 -61.35 -2.63 14.66
CA SER A 14 -62.00 -3.93 14.89
C SER A 14 -61.19 -4.72 15.92
N GLN A 15 -61.91 -5.18 16.96
CA GLN A 15 -61.43 -6.08 18.00
C GLN A 15 -61.70 -7.53 17.59
N GLY A 16 -60.87 -8.45 18.10
CA GLY A 16 -61.32 -9.80 18.46
C GLY A 16 -60.51 -10.96 17.88
N SER A 17 -59.67 -11.59 18.71
CA SER A 17 -59.75 -13.02 19.09
C SER A 17 -58.38 -13.62 19.44
N GLU A 18 -58.24 -14.01 20.72
CA GLU A 18 -57.37 -15.07 21.25
C GLU A 18 -58.30 -16.21 21.74
N PRO A 19 -57.83 -17.42 22.11
CA PRO A 19 -56.60 -18.16 21.78
C PRO A 19 -56.94 -19.62 21.33
N PRO A 20 -56.00 -20.61 21.32
CA PRO A 20 -55.90 -21.45 22.53
C PRO A 20 -54.51 -22.06 22.85
N THR A 21 -54.27 -22.18 24.17
CA THR A 21 -53.62 -23.25 24.98
C THR A 21 -52.25 -23.88 24.61
N GLN A 22 -51.38 -23.83 25.63
CA GLN A 22 -50.16 -24.62 25.88
C GLN A 22 -50.40 -26.15 25.95
N PRO A 23 -49.30 -26.93 26.06
CA PRO A 23 -49.15 -27.66 27.31
C PRO A 23 -47.79 -27.46 28.01
N THR A 24 -47.90 -27.49 29.33
CA THR A 24 -46.91 -27.48 30.41
C THR A 24 -45.95 -28.67 30.39
N ALA A 25 -44.69 -28.42 30.75
CA ALA A 25 -43.85 -29.40 31.45
C ALA A 25 -42.94 -28.68 32.46
N ALA A 26 -43.17 -28.97 33.74
CA ALA A 26 -42.38 -28.55 34.88
C ALA A 26 -41.24 -29.56 35.13
N ALA A 27 -40.06 -29.06 35.53
CA ALA A 27 -39.10 -29.79 36.36
C ALA A 27 -38.10 -28.80 36.97
N THR A 28 -38.34 -28.31 38.20
CA THR A 28 -37.67 -28.73 39.45
C THR A 28 -36.15 -28.47 39.48
N ALA A 29 -35.77 -27.44 40.25
CA ALA A 29 -34.42 -27.30 40.80
C ALA A 29 -34.16 -28.36 41.88
N PRO A 30 -32.88 -28.65 42.18
CA PRO A 30 -32.47 -28.51 43.57
C PRO A 30 -31.13 -27.80 43.74
N ALA A 31 -31.03 -27.06 44.84
CA ALA A 31 -29.81 -26.55 45.43
C ALA A 31 -29.45 -27.43 46.65
N LEU A 32 -28.18 -27.82 46.77
CA LEU A 32 -27.44 -28.17 48.00
C LEU A 32 -25.98 -28.40 47.56
N MET A 33 -25.08 -27.42 47.73
CA MET A 33 -24.19 -27.24 48.89
C MET A 33 -23.40 -28.51 49.24
N ASP A 34 -22.10 -28.50 48.92
CA ASP A 34 -21.10 -28.98 49.86
C ASP A 34 -19.81 -28.17 49.77
N HIS A 35 -19.31 -27.85 50.97
CA HIS A 35 -18.18 -26.99 51.27
C HIS A 35 -16.85 -27.71 51.03
N LEU A 36 -15.87 -27.02 50.44
CA LEU A 36 -14.45 -27.27 50.74
C LEU A 36 -13.68 -25.95 50.68
N ALA A 37 -13.29 -25.49 51.87
CA ALA A 37 -12.42 -24.35 52.09
C ALA A 37 -10.95 -24.76 51.87
N VAL A 38 -10.22 -23.99 51.06
CA VAL A 38 -8.75 -23.90 51.13
C VAL A 38 -8.38 -22.42 51.03
N GLY A 39 -7.60 -21.97 52.02
CA GLY A 39 -7.19 -20.58 52.24
C GLY A 39 -6.16 -20.03 51.25
N PRO A 40 -5.66 -18.81 51.50
CA PRO A 40 -5.18 -17.89 50.47
C PRO A 40 -3.70 -18.11 50.12
N VAL A 41 -3.36 -18.02 48.83
CA VAL A 41 -1.98 -17.93 48.37
C VAL A 41 -1.82 -16.73 47.44
N GLY A 42 -1.06 -15.74 47.92
CA GLY A 42 -0.06 -15.00 47.17
C GLY A 42 -0.50 -14.23 45.93
N SER A 43 -0.65 -12.91 46.10
CA SER A 43 -0.66 -11.95 45.00
C SER A 43 0.64 -12.00 44.19
N GLN A 44 0.53 -12.22 42.88
CA GLN A 44 1.47 -11.66 41.90
C GLN A 44 0.67 -11.14 40.70
N ALA A 45 0.65 -9.82 40.57
CA ALA A 45 0.15 -9.13 39.39
C ALA A 45 1.15 -9.30 38.23
N PRO A 46 0.70 -9.63 37.01
CA PRO A 46 1.46 -9.33 35.80
C PRO A 46 0.99 -8.00 35.20
N ALA A 47 2.00 -7.28 34.73
CA ALA A 47 1.97 -5.94 34.17
C ALA A 47 0.90 -5.70 33.09
N SER A 48 0.31 -4.50 33.17
CA SER A 48 -0.50 -3.85 32.16
C SER A 48 0.21 -3.80 30.80
N SER A 49 -0.30 -4.53 29.82
CA SER A 49 0.04 -4.33 28.41
C SER A 49 -0.76 -3.14 27.86
N ALA A 50 -0.05 -2.07 27.55
CA ALA A 50 -0.60 -0.86 26.94
C ALA A 50 -1.18 -1.19 25.55
N SER A 51 -2.48 -0.93 25.35
CA SER A 51 -3.08 -0.96 24.02
C SER A 51 -2.56 0.24 23.21
N SER A 52 -1.85 -0.03 22.13
CA SER A 52 -1.46 0.96 21.13
C SER A 52 -2.70 1.48 20.40
N VAL A 53 -3.20 2.64 20.82
CA VAL A 53 -4.21 3.42 20.10
C VAL A 53 -3.48 4.26 19.05
N ALA A 54 -3.75 3.97 17.78
CA ALA A 54 -3.27 4.77 16.65
C ALA A 54 -3.86 6.19 16.75
N GLN A 55 -2.99 7.21 16.70
CA GLN A 55 -3.38 8.61 16.62
C GLN A 55 -3.66 9.01 15.15
N PRO A 56 -4.63 9.90 14.89
CA PRO A 56 -4.83 10.46 13.55
C PRO A 56 -3.74 11.48 13.20
N VAL A 57 -3.24 11.40 11.97
CA VAL A 57 -2.22 12.30 11.41
C VAL A 57 -2.90 13.57 10.89
N SER A 58 -2.83 14.65 11.67
CA SER A 58 -2.93 16.02 11.14
C SER A 58 -2.48 17.06 12.18
N ALA A 59 -1.19 17.40 12.19
CA ALA A 59 -0.73 18.69 12.72
C ALA A 59 0.69 18.98 12.21
N ARG A 60 0.82 20.05 11.42
CA ARG A 60 2.07 20.68 10.98
C ARG A 60 3.05 20.85 12.16
N ARG A 61 4.21 20.20 12.10
CA ARG A 61 5.35 20.50 12.99
C ARG A 61 6.14 21.68 12.42
N ARG A 62 6.07 22.83 13.08
CA ARG A 62 7.07 23.90 12.96
C ARG A 62 8.28 23.57 13.84
N HIS A 63 9.46 23.88 13.31
CA HIS A 63 10.79 23.69 13.88
C HIS A 63 10.92 24.15 15.33
N ARG A 64 11.65 23.38 16.14
CA ARG A 64 12.25 23.81 17.41
C ARG A 64 13.73 23.41 17.38
N PRO A 65 14.68 24.33 17.63
CA PRO A 65 16.10 24.03 17.52
C PRO A 65 16.66 23.35 18.78
N ALA A 66 17.84 22.76 18.58
CA ALA A 66 18.52 21.78 19.43
C ALA A 66 18.93 22.29 20.82
N ARG A 67 18.96 21.34 21.77
CA ARG A 67 19.65 21.45 23.07
C ARG A 67 21.04 20.83 22.93
N THR A 68 22.06 21.61 23.27
CA THR A 68 23.38 21.12 23.68
C THR A 68 23.44 20.97 25.21
N THR A 69 24.34 20.08 25.61
CA THR A 69 24.66 19.54 26.93
C THR A 69 25.33 20.56 27.86
N ASP A 70 25.07 20.49 29.17
CA ASP A 70 26.07 20.06 30.19
C ASP A 70 25.60 20.30 31.64
N ALA A 71 26.08 19.43 32.52
CA ALA A 71 26.08 19.49 33.99
C ALA A 71 26.91 20.71 34.48
N THR A 72 26.86 21.24 35.72
CA THR A 72 26.90 20.62 37.05
C THR A 72 26.78 21.72 38.13
N SER A 73 26.25 21.35 39.31
CA SER A 73 26.66 21.75 40.69
C SER A 73 26.59 23.21 41.22
N THR A 74 25.78 23.34 42.29
CA THR A 74 26.04 23.90 43.66
C THR A 74 26.29 25.40 43.91
N ASP A 75 25.30 25.97 44.62
CA ASP A 75 25.34 26.63 45.95
C ASP A 75 26.21 27.86 46.29
N ALA A 76 25.47 28.88 46.78
CA ALA A 76 25.62 29.62 48.05
C ALA A 76 26.23 31.04 48.09
N SER A 77 25.42 31.96 48.66
CA SER A 77 25.73 33.18 49.43
C SER A 77 26.39 34.36 48.67
N GLY A 78 26.11 35.64 48.90
CA GLY A 78 25.25 36.36 49.85
C GLY A 78 25.70 37.84 49.90
N SER A 79 24.75 38.73 50.23
CA SER A 79 24.93 40.09 50.80
C SER A 79 25.42 41.29 49.96
N GLN A 80 24.85 42.44 50.35
CA GLN A 80 24.75 43.78 49.74
C GLN A 80 25.87 44.77 50.13
N SER A 81 25.79 45.97 49.51
CA SER A 81 26.34 47.30 49.88
C SER A 81 27.81 47.56 49.53
N GLY A 82 28.29 48.72 49.08
CA GLY A 82 27.80 50.09 48.87
C GLY A 82 29.01 51.06 48.98
N LEU A 83 28.97 52.24 48.31
CA LEU A 83 29.92 53.41 48.35
C LEU A 83 31.07 53.40 47.30
N LEU A 84 31.13 54.31 46.29
CA LEU A 84 31.62 55.73 46.26
C LEU A 84 33.10 55.83 46.67
N GLU A 85 34.12 56.35 45.96
CA GLU A 85 34.38 57.42 44.95
C GLU A 85 35.76 57.13 44.29
N ASP A 86 35.95 57.19 42.95
CA ASP A 86 36.53 58.29 42.12
C ASP A 86 38.05 58.10 41.79
N PRO A 87 38.74 58.88 40.92
CA PRO A 87 39.10 58.47 39.56
C PRO A 87 40.60 58.61 39.21
N GLN A 88 41.05 57.95 38.13
CA GLN A 88 41.85 58.54 37.02
C GLN A 88 42.69 57.50 36.24
N GLN A 89 42.37 57.46 34.93
CA GLN A 89 43.24 57.28 33.78
C GLN A 89 43.87 55.90 33.49
N LYS A 90 43.38 55.28 32.40
CA LYS A 90 44.12 55.34 31.12
C LYS A 90 43.19 55.09 29.93
N TYR A 91 43.20 56.07 29.03
CA TYR A 91 42.58 56.05 27.71
C TYR A 91 43.20 54.97 26.82
N SER A 92 42.34 54.22 26.13
CA SER A 92 42.57 53.86 24.73
C SER A 92 41.23 53.79 24.01
N THR A 93 41.06 54.72 23.09
CA THR A 93 39.97 54.93 22.14
C THR A 93 39.63 53.68 21.32
N ARG A 94 38.37 53.22 21.41
CA ARG A 94 37.59 52.68 20.29
C ARG A 94 36.18 53.22 20.44
N ASP A 95 35.67 53.74 19.34
CA ASP A 95 34.44 54.50 19.22
C ASP A 95 33.22 53.69 19.65
N ASP A 96 32.69 54.00 20.84
CA ASP A 96 31.29 53.72 21.18
C ASP A 96 30.45 54.83 20.54
N GLU A 97 30.16 54.71 19.25
CA GLU A 97 29.00 55.40 18.68
C GLU A 97 27.76 54.83 19.38
N ASN A 98 27.24 55.60 20.32
CA ASN A 98 25.88 55.46 20.83
C ASN A 98 24.91 55.44 19.64
N ASP A 99 24.45 54.26 19.27
CA ASP A 99 23.34 54.05 18.35
C ASP A 99 22.05 54.51 19.06
N PHE A 100 21.86 55.83 19.17
CA PHE A 100 20.62 56.42 19.63
C PHE A 100 19.57 56.11 18.56
N GLN A 101 18.81 55.02 18.75
CA GLN A 101 17.59 54.78 17.99
C GLN A 101 16.79 56.08 17.95
N THR A 102 16.44 56.52 16.75
CA THR A 102 15.53 57.65 16.62
C THR A 102 14.23 57.31 17.34
N PHE A 103 13.53 58.32 17.89
CA PHE A 103 12.24 58.10 18.54
C PHE A 103 11.26 57.30 17.66
N GLU A 104 11.36 57.48 16.34
CA GLU A 104 10.57 56.72 15.37
C GLU A 104 10.96 55.24 15.29
N GLU A 105 12.24 54.91 15.29
CA GLU A 105 12.73 53.52 15.33
C GLU A 105 12.35 52.83 16.64
N PHE A 106 12.51 53.51 17.77
CA PHE A 106 12.08 53.02 19.08
C PHE A 106 10.57 52.71 19.09
N VAL A 107 9.74 53.62 18.57
CA VAL A 107 8.28 53.41 18.48
C VAL A 107 7.93 52.24 17.56
N LYS A 108 8.59 52.11 16.41
CA LYS A 108 8.39 50.99 15.47
C LYS A 108 8.74 49.65 16.11
N GLU A 109 9.89 49.56 16.76
CA GLU A 109 10.34 48.34 17.43
C GLU A 109 9.38 47.97 18.57
N LYS A 110 9.01 48.94 19.42
CA LYS A 110 8.12 48.68 20.54
C LYS A 110 6.71 48.30 20.09
N LEU A 111 6.18 48.94 19.04
CA LEU A 111 4.88 48.60 18.46
C LEU A 111 4.89 47.21 17.81
N ASN A 112 5.98 46.81 17.16
CA ASN A 112 6.11 45.46 16.61
C ASN A 112 6.12 44.41 17.73
N SER A 113 6.99 44.59 18.73
CA SER A 113 7.09 43.68 19.87
C SER A 113 5.77 43.55 20.64
N VAL A 114 5.14 44.67 21.02
CA VAL A 114 3.84 44.66 21.71
C VAL A 114 2.74 44.13 20.79
N GLY A 115 2.77 44.51 19.51
CA GLY A 115 1.79 44.10 18.52
C GLY A 115 1.76 42.58 18.30
N GLU A 116 2.93 41.93 18.24
CA GLU A 116 3.03 40.47 18.18
C GLU A 116 2.44 39.79 19.42
N HIS A 117 2.67 40.36 20.61
CA HIS A 117 2.07 39.84 21.85
C HIS A 117 0.54 40.02 21.88
N VAL A 118 0.04 41.17 21.41
CA VAL A 118 -1.40 41.44 21.32
C VAL A 118 -2.06 40.51 20.33
N GLU A 119 -1.44 40.31 19.16
CA GLU A 119 -1.90 39.36 18.14
C GLU A 119 -1.94 37.94 18.69
N PHE A 120 -0.84 37.48 19.28
CA PHE A 120 -0.78 36.16 19.92
C PHE A 120 -1.89 36.00 20.97
N CYS A 121 -2.05 36.96 21.89
CA CYS A 121 -3.06 36.89 22.93
C CYS A 121 -4.49 36.90 22.37
N MET A 122 -4.83 37.84 21.49
CA MET A 122 -6.19 37.95 20.93
C MET A 122 -6.57 36.71 20.14
N VAL A 123 -5.69 36.23 19.25
CA VAL A 123 -5.90 35.03 18.45
C VAL A 123 -6.18 33.84 19.36
N ASN A 124 -5.35 33.62 20.38
CA ASN A 124 -5.57 32.51 21.32
C ASN A 124 -6.87 32.67 22.12
N LEU A 125 -7.24 33.88 22.54
CA LEU A 125 -8.45 34.11 23.33
C LEU A 125 -9.71 33.78 22.54
N TYR A 126 -9.91 34.36 21.35
CA TYR A 126 -11.14 34.08 20.59
C TYR A 126 -11.15 32.70 19.93
N THR A 127 -9.99 32.06 19.76
CA THR A 127 -9.92 30.69 19.21
C THR A 127 -10.22 29.63 20.28
N HIS A 128 -9.83 29.87 21.54
CA HIS A 128 -9.87 28.83 22.58
C HIS A 128 -10.84 29.10 23.73
N LEU A 129 -11.32 30.34 23.91
CA LEU A 129 -12.33 30.61 24.94
C LEU A 129 -13.73 30.27 24.44
N PRO A 130 -14.57 29.65 25.28
CA PRO A 130 -15.95 29.36 24.93
C PRO A 130 -16.76 30.64 24.69
N THR A 131 -17.79 30.55 23.86
CA THR A 131 -18.73 31.66 23.59
C THR A 131 -19.52 32.11 24.83
N SER A 132 -19.58 31.27 25.87
CA SER A 132 -20.10 31.64 27.19
C SER A 132 -19.19 32.61 27.95
N CYS A 133 -17.89 32.65 27.62
CA CYS A 133 -16.90 33.53 28.23
C CYS A 133 -16.59 34.74 27.36
N ILE A 134 -16.62 34.59 26.03
CA ILE A 134 -16.36 35.68 25.08
C ILE A 134 -17.54 35.86 24.14
N SER A 135 -18.15 37.06 24.16
CA SER A 135 -19.25 37.38 23.24
C SER A 135 -18.73 37.61 21.82
N LEU A 136 -19.60 37.39 20.82
CA LEU A 136 -19.26 37.61 19.41
C LEU A 136 -18.88 39.08 19.13
N GLU A 137 -19.49 40.02 19.85
CA GLU A 137 -19.14 41.45 19.79
C GLU A 137 -17.70 41.69 20.21
N VAL A 138 -17.26 41.09 21.33
CA VAL A 138 -15.88 41.19 21.81
C VAL A 138 -14.90 40.57 20.83
N VAL A 139 -15.24 39.43 20.20
CA VAL A 139 -14.40 38.81 19.16
C VAL A 139 -14.28 39.72 17.94
N THR A 140 -15.38 40.34 17.52
CA THR A 140 -15.40 41.25 16.37
C THR A 140 -14.58 42.51 16.64
N ASP A 141 -14.61 43.01 17.88
CA ASP A 141 -13.74 44.11 18.32
C ASP A 141 -12.27 43.71 18.39
N MET A 142 -11.94 42.48 18.82
CA MET A 142 -10.57 41.95 18.78
C MET A 142 -10.05 41.85 17.35
N ILE A 143 -10.82 41.28 16.42
CA ILE A 143 -10.43 41.16 15.00
C ILE A 143 -10.24 42.56 14.40
N GLY A 144 -11.20 43.46 14.60
CA GLY A 144 -11.09 44.83 14.10
C GLY A 144 -9.93 45.60 14.72
N ALA A 145 -9.54 45.32 15.97
CA ALA A 145 -8.34 45.89 16.57
C ALA A 145 -7.05 45.35 15.92
N LEU A 146 -6.99 44.06 15.57
CA LEU A 146 -5.86 43.47 14.86
C LEU A 146 -5.70 44.05 13.44
N ASP A 147 -6.80 44.25 12.73
CA ASP A 147 -6.78 44.85 11.39
C ASP A 147 -6.25 46.29 11.43
N LEU A 148 -6.67 47.07 12.44
CA LEU A 148 -6.16 48.43 12.67
C LEU A 148 -4.69 48.43 13.09
N LEU A 149 -4.26 47.44 13.89
CA LEU A 149 -2.85 47.28 14.27
C LEU A 149 -1.96 46.99 13.06
N ASN A 150 -2.41 46.12 12.15
CA ASN A 150 -1.70 45.80 10.92
C ASN A 150 -1.67 47.00 9.96
N SER A 151 -2.79 47.72 9.87
CA SER A 151 -2.87 48.97 9.11
C SER A 151 -1.93 50.05 9.68
N LEU A 152 -1.82 50.17 11.01
CA LEU A 152 -0.88 51.07 11.67
C LEU A 152 0.58 50.66 11.42
N LYS A 153 0.91 49.36 11.49
CA LYS A 153 2.25 48.84 11.17
C LYS A 153 2.65 49.16 9.72
N SER A 154 1.72 49.04 8.77
CA SER A 154 1.94 49.39 7.35
C SER A 154 2.14 50.90 7.16
N LEU A 155 1.26 51.74 7.72
CA LEU A 155 1.35 53.20 7.62
C LEU A 155 2.63 53.77 8.24
N LEU A 156 3.10 53.19 9.34
CA LEU A 156 4.37 53.58 9.97
C LEU A 156 5.59 53.21 9.13
N ARG A 157 5.50 52.17 8.29
CA ARG A 157 6.57 51.84 7.33
C ARG A 157 6.60 52.80 6.14
N GLU A 158 5.45 53.33 5.74
CA GLU A 158 5.30 54.14 4.53
C GLU A 158 5.42 55.65 4.74
N VAL A 159 4.82 56.21 5.80
CA VAL A 159 4.63 57.68 5.94
C VAL A 159 5.10 58.24 7.30
N GLY A 160 5.60 57.38 8.19
CA GLY A 160 6.12 57.77 9.51
C GLY A 160 5.06 58.12 10.56
N PHE A 161 5.51 58.39 11.79
CA PHE A 161 4.63 58.59 12.96
C PHE A 161 3.94 59.96 13.01
N ALA A 162 4.50 60.99 12.37
CA ALA A 162 4.00 62.36 12.41
C ALA A 162 2.77 62.63 11.52
N ASN A 163 2.33 61.64 10.73
CA ASN A 163 1.17 61.79 9.84
C ASN A 163 -0.17 61.73 10.61
N GLU A 164 -1.07 62.66 10.32
CA GLU A 164 -2.44 62.71 10.89
C GLU A 164 -3.20 61.39 10.69
N ARG A 165 -2.97 60.69 9.56
CA ARG A 165 -3.59 59.39 9.29
C ARG A 165 -3.14 58.30 10.27
N SER A 166 -1.85 58.25 10.59
CA SER A 166 -1.29 57.31 11.57
C SER A 166 -1.86 57.57 12.97
N GLN A 167 -2.02 58.85 13.34
CA GLN A 167 -2.64 59.25 14.62
C GLN A 167 -4.13 58.90 14.70
N LEU A 168 -4.87 59.02 13.59
CA LEU A 168 -6.29 58.65 13.53
C LEU A 168 -6.48 57.14 13.70
N VAL A 169 -5.70 56.33 12.98
CA VAL A 169 -5.75 54.86 13.09
C VAL A 169 -5.36 54.40 14.50
N LEU A 170 -4.37 55.04 15.13
CA LEU A 170 -4.00 54.77 16.52
C LEU A 170 -5.14 55.10 17.50
N LYS A 171 -5.85 56.22 17.31
CA LYS A 171 -7.03 56.57 18.15
C LYS A 171 -8.14 55.53 18.00
N ASP A 172 -8.40 55.07 16.79
CA ASP A 172 -9.41 54.04 16.51
C ASP A 172 -9.03 52.68 17.09
N PHE A 173 -7.76 52.30 16.99
CA PHE A 173 -7.22 51.09 17.62
C PHE A 173 -7.40 51.14 19.14
N LEU A 174 -7.01 52.24 19.79
CA LEU A 174 -7.17 52.42 21.23
C LEU A 174 -8.64 52.44 21.66
N ARG A 175 -9.54 52.99 20.83
CA ARG A 175 -10.99 52.97 21.07
C ARG A 175 -11.52 51.53 21.10
N LYS A 176 -11.09 50.67 20.17
CA LYS A 176 -11.45 49.23 20.15
C LYS A 176 -10.82 48.42 21.28
N LEU A 177 -9.63 48.81 21.77
CA LEU A 177 -9.00 48.15 22.91
C LEU A 177 -9.63 48.48 24.27
N ARG A 178 -10.27 49.65 24.42
CA ARG A 178 -10.84 50.09 25.72
C ARG A 178 -11.89 49.13 26.28
N PRO A 179 -12.88 48.64 25.51
CA PRO A 179 -13.84 47.64 25.98
C PRO A 179 -13.15 46.33 26.42
N LEU A 180 -12.09 45.92 25.72
CA LEU A 180 -11.36 44.68 25.98
C LEU A 180 -10.62 44.69 27.33
N ARG A 181 -10.38 45.85 27.94
CA ARG A 181 -9.81 45.93 29.29
C ARG A 181 -10.74 45.41 30.39
N LYS A 182 -12.06 45.40 30.14
CA LYS A 182 -13.06 44.91 31.10
C LYS A 182 -13.29 43.40 30.98
N PHE A 183 -12.70 42.77 29.97
CA PHE A 183 -12.81 41.34 29.74
C PHE A 183 -11.96 40.56 30.76
N CYS A 184 -12.61 39.75 31.59
CA CYS A 184 -11.91 38.90 32.56
C CYS A 184 -11.73 37.49 32.01
N VAL A 185 -10.48 37.05 31.87
CA VAL A 185 -10.15 35.66 31.55
C VAL A 185 -10.21 34.83 32.83
N PRO A 186 -10.84 33.63 32.81
CA PRO A 186 -10.83 32.73 33.96
C PRO A 186 -9.40 32.39 34.40
N ASN A 187 -9.04 32.68 35.64
CA ASN A 187 -7.71 32.36 36.18
C ASN A 187 -7.67 30.90 36.66
N LEU A 188 -7.36 29.99 35.74
CA LEU A 188 -7.32 28.54 35.99
C LEU A 188 -5.87 28.05 36.01
N LYS A 189 -5.32 27.80 37.20
CA LYS A 189 -3.92 27.37 37.39
C LYS A 189 -3.73 25.85 37.45
N LYS A 190 -4.80 25.07 37.66
CA LYS A 190 -4.75 23.60 37.79
C LYS A 190 -5.35 22.94 36.55
N LEU A 191 -4.68 21.94 36.00
CA LEU A 191 -5.11 21.20 34.81
C LEU A 191 -6.53 20.62 34.96
N GLU A 192 -6.87 20.09 36.13
CA GLU A 192 -8.21 19.57 36.43
C GLU A 192 -9.30 20.64 36.32
N LYS A 193 -9.02 21.86 36.80
CA LYS A 193 -9.96 22.97 36.70
C LYS A 193 -10.12 23.45 35.26
N ILE A 194 -9.03 23.45 34.49
CA ILE A 194 -9.07 23.74 33.05
C ILE A 194 -9.93 22.70 32.34
N ARG A 195 -9.72 21.41 32.61
CA ARG A 195 -10.50 20.33 32.01
C ARG A 195 -11.98 20.44 32.32
N LYS A 196 -12.35 20.67 33.58
CA LYS A 196 -13.75 20.89 33.99
C LYS A 196 -14.36 22.09 33.29
N PHE A 197 -13.63 23.20 33.25
CA PHE A 197 -14.06 24.40 32.53
C PHE A 197 -14.32 24.12 31.04
N CYS A 198 -13.41 23.41 30.36
CA CYS A 198 -13.59 23.05 28.96
C CYS A 198 -14.79 22.14 28.75
N LEU A 199 -14.97 21.10 29.59
CA LEU A 199 -16.09 20.16 29.47
C LEU A 199 -17.44 20.81 29.76
N ALA A 200 -17.52 21.68 30.76
CA ALA A 200 -18.75 22.38 31.12
C ALA A 200 -19.24 23.35 30.02
N ASN A 201 -18.31 23.89 29.22
CA ASN A 201 -18.62 24.85 28.16
C ASN A 201 -18.53 24.26 26.74
N ALA A 202 -18.24 22.96 26.61
CA ALA A 202 -18.14 22.31 25.31
C ALA A 202 -19.54 22.11 24.69
N SER A 203 -19.72 22.52 23.44
CA SER A 203 -20.93 22.21 22.65
C SER A 203 -20.88 20.82 22.02
N LEU A 204 -19.66 20.30 21.78
CA LEU A 204 -19.40 18.99 21.19
C LEU A 204 -18.29 18.30 21.96
N ILE A 205 -18.47 17.02 22.28
CA ILE A 205 -17.48 16.21 23.00
C ILE A 205 -17.19 14.96 22.16
N PHE A 206 -15.97 14.86 21.67
CA PHE A 206 -15.48 13.67 20.98
C PHE A 206 -14.73 12.79 21.97
N CYS A 207 -15.13 11.52 22.06
CA CYS A 207 -14.49 10.55 22.93
C CYS A 207 -14.72 9.14 22.40
N THR A 208 -13.90 8.18 22.80
CA THR A 208 -14.20 6.77 22.52
C THR A 208 -15.33 6.30 23.42
N VAL A 209 -16.09 5.31 22.96
CA VAL A 209 -17.24 4.75 23.65
C VAL A 209 -16.91 4.36 25.10
N SER A 210 -15.79 3.67 25.35
CA SER A 210 -15.38 3.31 26.71
C SER A 210 -14.97 4.51 27.56
N SER A 211 -14.33 5.52 26.95
CA SER A 211 -13.91 6.73 27.68
C SER A 211 -15.08 7.64 28.06
N SER A 212 -16.24 7.49 27.41
CA SER A 212 -17.47 8.22 27.74
C SER A 212 -17.95 7.96 29.17
N ALA A 213 -17.57 6.83 29.79
CA ALA A 213 -17.83 6.56 31.20
C ALA A 213 -17.32 7.68 32.13
N LYS A 214 -16.20 8.33 31.77
CA LYS A 214 -15.66 9.46 32.54
C LYS A 214 -16.57 10.69 32.53
N LEU A 215 -17.43 10.82 31.52
CA LEU A 215 -18.39 11.93 31.41
C LEU A 215 -19.59 11.74 32.34
N GLN A 216 -19.79 10.56 32.93
CA GLN A 216 -20.84 10.35 33.94
C GLN A 216 -20.50 11.04 35.27
N THR A 217 -19.21 11.14 35.60
CA THR A 217 -18.73 11.65 36.89
C THR A 217 -18.29 13.11 36.87
N GLU A 218 -18.13 13.71 35.68
CA GLU A 218 -17.63 15.08 35.52
C GLU A 218 -18.80 16.07 35.49
N GLU A 219 -18.65 17.20 36.17
CA GLU A 219 -19.60 18.31 36.10
C GLU A 219 -19.65 18.86 34.67
N ARG A 220 -20.83 18.78 34.04
CA ARG A 220 -21.05 19.22 32.66
C ARG A 220 -22.52 19.56 32.43
N ALA A 221 -22.78 20.26 31.31
CA ALA A 221 -24.13 20.40 30.80
C ALA A 221 -24.70 19.02 30.39
N PRO A 222 -26.02 18.77 30.57
CA PRO A 222 -26.67 17.59 30.03
C PRO A 222 -26.45 17.49 28.52
N LEU A 223 -26.20 16.28 28.01
CA LEU A 223 -26.12 16.05 26.57
C LEU A 223 -27.47 15.58 26.07
N ASP A 224 -28.07 16.29 25.11
CA ASP A 224 -29.36 15.89 24.54
C ASP A 224 -29.22 14.88 23.38
N LEU A 225 -28.07 14.87 22.69
CA LEU A 225 -27.80 14.07 21.49
C LEU A 225 -26.52 13.25 21.64
N LEU A 226 -26.64 11.95 21.36
CA LEU A 226 -25.51 11.03 21.22
C LEU A 226 -25.38 10.59 19.76
N VAL A 227 -24.17 10.68 19.20
CA VAL A 227 -23.84 10.09 17.90
C VAL A 227 -22.76 9.04 18.13
N ILE A 228 -23.02 7.81 17.71
CA ILE A 228 -22.04 6.71 17.74
C ILE A 228 -21.69 6.37 16.30
N GLU A 229 -20.46 6.71 15.90
CA GLU A 229 -19.86 6.30 14.64
C GLU A 229 -19.28 4.88 14.74
N GLU A 230 -19.27 4.13 13.63
CA GLU A 230 -18.87 2.72 13.57
C GLU A 230 -19.61 1.81 14.57
N ALA A 231 -20.88 2.13 14.86
CA ALA A 231 -21.72 1.43 15.84
C ALA A 231 -21.89 -0.07 15.51
N ALA A 232 -21.74 -0.45 14.24
CA ALA A 232 -21.80 -1.85 13.82
C ALA A 232 -20.61 -2.70 14.30
N GLN A 233 -19.48 -2.06 14.60
CA GLN A 233 -18.24 -2.70 15.08
C GLN A 233 -18.21 -2.85 16.61
N LEU A 234 -19.10 -2.18 17.34
CA LEU A 234 -19.11 -2.24 18.80
C LEU A 234 -19.82 -3.49 19.30
N LYS A 235 -19.41 -3.99 20.46
CA LYS A 235 -20.23 -4.90 21.25
C LYS A 235 -21.43 -4.14 21.80
N GLU A 236 -22.52 -4.84 22.01
CA GLU A 236 -23.72 -4.23 22.57
C GLU A 236 -23.47 -3.56 23.93
N CYS A 237 -22.69 -4.20 24.80
CA CYS A 237 -22.31 -3.65 26.10
C CYS A 237 -21.45 -2.39 26.00
N GLU A 238 -20.64 -2.25 24.95
CA GLU A 238 -19.84 -1.05 24.72
C GLU A 238 -20.78 0.11 24.34
N SER A 239 -21.72 -0.11 23.42
CA SER A 239 -22.71 0.90 23.03
C SER A 239 -23.58 1.38 24.21
N ALA A 240 -23.80 0.53 25.21
CA ALA A 240 -24.56 0.86 26.41
C ALA A 240 -23.87 1.90 27.32
N ILE A 241 -22.54 2.04 27.27
CA ILE A 241 -21.78 2.96 28.13
C ILE A 241 -22.21 4.43 27.89
N PRO A 242 -22.14 4.97 26.66
CA PRO A 242 -22.58 6.34 26.41
C PRO A 242 -24.09 6.53 26.48
N LEU A 243 -24.89 5.46 26.29
CA LEU A 243 -26.36 5.54 26.41
C LEU A 243 -26.83 5.80 27.85
N GLN A 244 -25.99 5.56 28.86
CA GLN A 244 -26.27 5.87 30.25
C GLN A 244 -25.98 7.34 30.62
N LEU A 245 -25.50 8.16 29.69
CA LEU A 245 -25.20 9.56 29.95
C LEU A 245 -26.48 10.34 30.28
N PRO A 246 -26.48 11.16 31.34
CA PRO A 246 -27.67 11.90 31.76
C PRO A 246 -28.06 12.97 30.74
N GLY A 247 -29.37 13.14 30.55
CA GLY A 247 -29.95 14.16 29.67
C GLY A 247 -30.22 13.70 28.24
N LEU A 248 -29.78 12.51 27.84
CA LEU A 248 -29.94 12.04 26.46
C LEU A 248 -31.41 11.92 26.06
N ARG A 249 -31.77 12.58 24.96
CA ARG A 249 -33.10 12.53 24.33
C ARG A 249 -33.07 11.81 22.99
N HIS A 250 -31.94 11.88 22.29
CA HIS A 250 -31.75 11.31 20.96
C HIS A 250 -30.42 10.56 20.87
N ALA A 251 -30.43 9.42 20.20
CA ALA A 251 -29.24 8.65 19.87
C ALA A 251 -29.25 8.30 18.38
N VAL A 252 -28.13 8.55 17.70
CA VAL A 252 -27.91 8.24 16.29
C VAL A 252 -26.78 7.22 16.21
N LEU A 253 -27.08 6.04 15.68
CA LEU A 253 -26.10 4.97 15.47
C LEU A 253 -25.75 4.91 13.98
N ILE A 254 -24.50 5.19 13.65
CA ILE A 254 -23.98 5.16 12.28
C ILE A 254 -23.06 3.94 12.17
N GLY A 255 -23.33 3.05 11.22
CA GLY A 255 -22.53 1.86 11.01
C GLY A 255 -22.98 1.04 9.82
N ASP A 256 -22.22 0.01 9.51
CA ASP A 256 -22.47 -0.90 8.39
C ASP A 256 -22.30 -2.35 8.84
N GLU A 257 -23.40 -3.10 8.94
CA GLU A 257 -23.37 -4.50 9.39
C GLU A 257 -22.67 -5.45 8.40
N ARG A 258 -22.39 -4.97 7.18
CA ARG A 258 -21.63 -5.69 6.14
C ARG A 258 -20.12 -5.42 6.24
N GLN A 259 -19.66 -4.56 7.14
CA GLN A 259 -18.24 -4.33 7.45
C GLN A 259 -17.84 -5.03 8.77
N LEU A 260 -16.63 -4.75 9.27
CA LEU A 260 -16.02 -5.48 10.38
C LEU A 260 -16.92 -5.54 11.63
N PRO A 261 -17.14 -6.74 12.20
CA PRO A 261 -17.86 -6.88 13.45
C PRO A 261 -16.94 -6.60 14.64
N ALA A 262 -17.50 -6.63 15.85
CA ALA A 262 -16.73 -6.54 17.07
C ALA A 262 -15.73 -7.71 17.21
N MET A 263 -14.51 -7.40 17.66
CA MET A 263 -13.51 -8.42 17.96
C MET A 263 -13.88 -9.18 19.23
N VAL A 264 -14.03 -10.51 19.11
CA VAL A 264 -14.29 -11.43 20.22
C VAL A 264 -13.22 -12.54 20.19
N ILE A 265 -12.37 -12.56 21.21
CA ILE A 265 -11.25 -13.53 21.29
C ILE A 265 -11.77 -14.91 21.71
N SER A 266 -12.74 -14.96 22.62
CA SER A 266 -13.33 -16.22 23.10
C SER A 266 -14.27 -16.81 22.07
N LYS A 267 -13.91 -17.99 21.54
CA LYS A 267 -14.78 -18.75 20.62
C LYS A 267 -16.13 -19.12 21.23
N ILE A 268 -16.20 -19.30 22.56
CA ILE A 268 -17.45 -19.59 23.26
C ILE A 268 -18.35 -18.35 23.22
N SER A 269 -17.81 -17.17 23.53
CA SER A 269 -18.54 -15.91 23.50
C SER A 269 -18.96 -15.53 22.08
N GLU A 270 -18.12 -15.78 21.08
CA GLU A 270 -18.46 -15.58 19.67
C GLU A 270 -19.67 -16.44 19.26
N LYS A 271 -19.66 -17.74 19.61
CA LYS A 271 -20.80 -18.65 19.38
C LYS A 271 -22.06 -18.24 20.12
N ALA A 272 -21.93 -17.63 21.30
CA ALA A 272 -23.05 -17.08 22.07
C ALA A 272 -23.58 -15.74 21.50
N GLY A 273 -23.00 -15.21 20.41
CA GLY A 273 -23.43 -13.97 19.79
C GLY A 273 -22.96 -12.70 20.50
N PHE A 274 -21.96 -12.79 21.39
CA PHE A 274 -21.42 -11.63 22.13
C PHE A 274 -20.87 -10.53 21.22
N GLY A 275 -20.43 -10.89 20.01
CA GLY A 275 -19.92 -9.94 19.00
C GLY A 275 -21.01 -9.17 18.25
N ARG A 276 -22.29 -9.45 18.51
CA ARG A 276 -23.39 -8.71 17.88
C ARG A 276 -23.45 -7.28 18.42
N SER A 277 -23.47 -6.31 17.52
CA SER A 277 -23.64 -4.90 17.87
C SER A 277 -25.08 -4.55 18.18
N LEU A 278 -25.26 -3.46 18.95
CA LEU A 278 -26.58 -2.87 19.18
C LEU A 278 -27.24 -2.47 17.86
N PHE A 279 -26.46 -1.88 16.94
CA PHE A 279 -26.88 -1.55 15.59
C PHE A 279 -27.44 -2.79 14.85
N GLY A 280 -26.67 -3.87 14.81
CA GLY A 280 -27.10 -5.12 14.19
C GLY A 280 -28.35 -5.73 14.84
N ARG A 281 -28.47 -5.64 16.18
CA ARG A 281 -29.67 -6.12 16.88
C ARG A 281 -30.92 -5.30 16.54
N LEU A 282 -30.82 -3.98 16.45
CA LEU A 282 -31.95 -3.13 16.09
C LEU A 282 -32.45 -3.42 14.67
N LEU A 283 -31.54 -3.68 13.73
CA LEU A 283 -31.91 -4.12 12.38
C LEU A 283 -32.68 -5.45 12.39
N LEU A 284 -32.25 -6.41 13.20
CA LEU A 284 -32.95 -7.70 13.34
C LEU A 284 -34.35 -7.55 13.94
N LEU A 285 -34.56 -6.54 14.80
CA LEU A 285 -35.86 -6.21 15.38
C LEU A 285 -36.77 -5.43 14.43
N GLY A 286 -36.31 -5.12 13.21
CA GLY A 286 -37.10 -4.42 12.19
C GLY A 286 -37.07 -2.90 12.31
N HIS A 287 -36.14 -2.31 13.07
CA HIS A 287 -35.96 -0.87 13.05
C HIS A 287 -35.54 -0.40 11.65
N GLU A 288 -36.25 0.59 11.13
CA GLU A 288 -35.91 1.21 9.85
C GLU A 288 -34.52 1.86 9.92
N ARG A 289 -33.73 1.66 8.86
CA ARG A 289 -32.43 2.30 8.69
C ARG A 289 -32.49 3.28 7.54
N HIS A 290 -31.75 4.38 7.68
CA HIS A 290 -31.49 5.27 6.58
C HIS A 290 -30.21 4.81 5.86
N LEU A 291 -30.34 4.27 4.63
CA LEU A 291 -29.20 3.86 3.83
C LEU A 291 -28.66 5.04 3.01
N LEU A 292 -27.44 5.46 3.29
CA LEU A 292 -26.70 6.36 2.41
C LEU A 292 -26.26 5.57 1.16
N ASN A 293 -26.96 5.79 0.05
CA ASN A 293 -26.93 4.91 -1.11
C ASN A 293 -26.02 5.39 -2.26
N VAL A 294 -25.22 6.43 -2.07
CA VAL A 294 -24.29 6.93 -3.10
C VAL A 294 -22.85 6.92 -2.58
N GLN A 295 -21.95 6.24 -3.29
CA GLN A 295 -20.53 6.18 -2.96
C GLN A 295 -19.73 7.17 -3.81
N TYR A 296 -18.78 7.87 -3.16
CA TYR A 296 -17.97 8.93 -3.78
C TYR A 296 -16.46 8.62 -3.76
N ARG A 297 -16.07 7.40 -3.39
CA ARG A 297 -14.66 7.01 -3.16
C ARG A 297 -14.06 6.24 -4.33
N MET A 298 -14.68 5.16 -4.75
CA MET A 298 -14.04 4.17 -5.62
C MET A 298 -14.42 4.41 -7.08
N HIS A 299 -13.47 4.16 -7.99
CA HIS A 299 -13.80 4.02 -9.41
C HIS A 299 -14.88 2.94 -9.63
N PRO A 300 -15.85 3.11 -10.56
CA PRO A 300 -16.95 2.16 -10.78
C PRO A 300 -16.53 0.72 -11.07
N SER A 301 -15.35 0.50 -11.65
CA SER A 301 -14.81 -0.85 -11.87
C SER A 301 -14.48 -1.59 -10.57
N ILE A 302 -14.15 -0.86 -9.50
CA ILE A 302 -13.88 -1.42 -8.16
C ILE A 302 -15.21 -1.66 -7.44
N SER A 303 -16.11 -0.66 -7.45
CA SER A 303 -17.38 -0.73 -6.70
C SER A 303 -18.35 -1.78 -7.25
N LEU A 304 -18.24 -2.16 -8.54
CA LEU A 304 -19.16 -3.06 -9.22
C LEU A 304 -19.40 -4.39 -8.50
N PHE A 305 -18.32 -5.09 -8.13
CA PHE A 305 -18.42 -6.36 -7.42
C PHE A 305 -19.06 -6.18 -6.04
N ARG A 306 -18.64 -5.11 -5.32
CA ARG A 306 -19.13 -4.79 -3.98
C ARG A 306 -20.65 -4.58 -3.97
N LYS A 307 -21.14 -3.73 -4.89
CA LYS A 307 -22.55 -3.39 -5.03
C LYS A 307 -23.41 -4.64 -5.19
N ARG A 308 -22.98 -5.56 -6.05
CA ARG A 308 -23.72 -6.79 -6.36
C ARG A 308 -23.72 -7.79 -5.19
N GLU A 309 -22.54 -8.09 -4.64
CA GLU A 309 -22.42 -9.21 -3.69
C GLU A 309 -22.71 -8.84 -2.24
N PHE A 310 -22.52 -7.58 -1.83
CA PHE A 310 -22.68 -7.18 -0.41
C PHE A 310 -23.91 -6.32 -0.14
N TYR A 311 -24.41 -5.59 -1.15
CA TYR A 311 -25.48 -4.59 -0.96
C TYR A 311 -26.65 -4.75 -1.95
N ASN A 312 -26.77 -5.89 -2.66
CA ASN A 312 -27.89 -6.17 -3.57
C ASN A 312 -28.18 -5.03 -4.58
N ASN A 313 -27.13 -4.37 -5.08
CA ASN A 313 -27.18 -3.21 -5.98
C ASN A 313 -27.90 -1.96 -5.43
N GLN A 314 -28.08 -1.85 -4.11
CA GLN A 314 -28.69 -0.67 -3.49
C GLN A 314 -27.77 0.56 -3.48
N ILE A 315 -26.45 0.37 -3.62
CA ILE A 315 -25.46 1.45 -3.65
C ILE A 315 -25.18 1.88 -5.09
N LEU A 316 -25.13 3.19 -5.33
CA LEU A 316 -24.87 3.85 -6.62
C LEU A 316 -23.52 4.55 -6.59
N ASP A 317 -22.94 4.78 -7.78
CA ASP A 317 -21.71 5.58 -7.91
C ASP A 317 -22.05 7.06 -8.13
N GLY A 318 -21.38 7.94 -7.38
CA GLY A 318 -21.50 9.38 -7.47
C GLY A 318 -20.98 9.96 -8.80
N PRO A 319 -21.37 11.19 -9.15
CA PRO A 319 -20.94 11.83 -10.40
C PRO A 319 -19.43 12.07 -10.45
N ASN A 320 -18.77 12.30 -9.31
CA ASN A 320 -17.33 12.55 -9.25
C ASN A 320 -16.49 11.36 -9.72
N VAL A 321 -16.88 10.12 -9.36
CA VAL A 321 -16.14 8.91 -9.69
C VAL A 321 -16.44 8.37 -11.09
N LYS A 322 -17.52 8.84 -11.72
CA LYS A 322 -17.93 8.46 -13.09
C LYS A 322 -17.24 9.29 -14.18
N GLN A 323 -16.61 10.39 -13.82
CA GLN A 323 -15.91 11.25 -14.78
C GLN A 323 -14.60 10.59 -15.22
N GLY A 324 -14.27 10.69 -16.51
CA GLY A 324 -13.00 10.14 -17.04
C GLY A 324 -11.74 10.77 -16.40
N SER A 325 -11.84 11.98 -15.85
CA SER A 325 -10.75 12.62 -15.09
C SER A 325 -10.41 11.92 -13.77
N TYR A 326 -11.33 11.11 -13.25
CA TYR A 326 -11.18 10.30 -12.04
C TYR A 326 -10.39 9.02 -12.29
N GLU A 327 -10.37 8.54 -13.53
CA GLU A 327 -9.54 7.41 -13.93
C GLU A 327 -8.07 7.85 -13.89
N LYS A 328 -7.26 7.10 -13.12
CA LYS A 328 -5.82 7.33 -12.96
C LYS A 328 -5.09 6.05 -13.30
N CYS A 329 -4.08 6.17 -14.15
CA CYS A 329 -3.10 5.10 -14.40
C CYS A 329 -1.78 5.50 -13.76
N PHE A 330 -1.39 4.77 -12.72
CA PHE A 330 -0.12 5.00 -12.00
C PHE A 330 1.03 4.16 -12.56
N LEU A 331 0.73 3.03 -13.20
CA LEU A 331 1.68 2.19 -13.92
C LEU A 331 1.17 1.92 -15.34
N SER A 332 2.10 1.69 -16.26
CA SER A 332 1.80 1.32 -17.63
C SER A 332 1.53 -0.19 -17.76
N GLY A 333 0.52 -0.56 -18.54
CA GLY A 333 0.19 -1.97 -18.84
C GLY A 333 -1.22 -2.35 -18.41
N LYS A 334 -1.81 -3.34 -19.11
CA LYS A 334 -3.19 -3.78 -18.89
C LYS A 334 -3.43 -4.32 -17.47
N MET A 335 -2.39 -4.92 -16.87
CA MET A 335 -2.41 -5.44 -15.51
C MET A 335 -2.69 -4.36 -14.45
N TYR A 336 -2.34 -3.11 -14.71
CA TYR A 336 -2.39 -2.02 -13.71
C TYR A 336 -3.58 -1.07 -13.90
N GLY A 337 -4.70 -1.58 -14.42
CA GLY A 337 -5.96 -0.82 -14.52
C GLY A 337 -6.60 -0.51 -13.16
N CYS A 338 -7.77 0.14 -13.16
CA CYS A 338 -8.49 0.50 -11.93
C CYS A 338 -8.88 -0.72 -11.06
N TYR A 339 -9.07 -1.88 -11.67
CA TYR A 339 -9.36 -3.12 -10.95
C TYR A 339 -8.67 -4.29 -11.65
N SER A 340 -7.84 -5.02 -10.91
CA SER A 340 -7.15 -6.20 -11.42
C SER A 340 -7.02 -7.28 -10.34
N PHE A 341 -7.22 -8.52 -10.77
CA PHE A 341 -6.75 -9.70 -10.04
C PHE A 341 -5.48 -10.20 -10.74
N ILE A 342 -4.41 -10.36 -9.97
CA ILE A 342 -3.10 -10.77 -10.46
C ILE A 342 -2.77 -12.11 -9.77
N ASP A 343 -2.76 -13.18 -10.55
CA ASP A 343 -2.48 -14.52 -10.08
C ASP A 343 -0.99 -14.70 -9.75
N VAL A 344 -0.74 -15.32 -8.59
CA VAL A 344 0.58 -15.71 -8.12
C VAL A 344 0.56 -17.23 -7.87
N ALA A 345 0.69 -17.99 -8.96
CA ALA A 345 0.54 -19.45 -8.98
C ALA A 345 1.57 -20.20 -8.10
N ASN A 346 2.82 -19.73 -8.08
CA ASN A 346 3.96 -20.47 -7.49
C ASN A 346 4.29 -20.02 -6.05
N GLY A 347 3.36 -19.36 -5.38
CA GLY A 347 3.55 -18.97 -3.98
C GLY A 347 3.65 -20.17 -3.05
N GLN A 348 4.31 -20.00 -1.91
CA GLN A 348 4.31 -20.98 -0.84
C GLN A 348 3.90 -20.31 0.48
N GLU A 349 2.94 -20.91 1.18
CA GLU A 349 2.60 -20.49 2.53
C GLU A 349 3.66 -20.99 3.52
N GLU A 350 4.24 -20.06 4.27
CA GLU A 350 5.12 -20.37 5.39
C GLU A 350 4.50 -19.88 6.71
N PHE A 351 4.84 -20.54 7.81
CA PHE A 351 4.54 -20.05 9.15
C PHE A 351 5.74 -19.28 9.70
N ASP A 352 5.48 -18.12 10.28
CA ASP A 352 6.44 -17.45 11.15
C ASP A 352 6.47 -18.11 12.54
N ARG A 353 7.49 -17.77 13.36
CA ARG A 353 7.69 -18.30 14.73
C ARG A 353 6.46 -18.15 15.63
N GLY A 354 5.58 -17.18 15.34
CA GLY A 354 4.31 -16.94 16.04
C GLY A 354 3.05 -17.55 15.40
N HIS A 355 3.18 -18.56 14.52
CA HIS A 355 2.06 -19.23 13.81
C HIS A 355 1.22 -18.33 12.87
N SER A 356 1.69 -17.13 12.52
CA SER A 356 1.09 -16.30 11.47
C SER A 356 1.67 -16.69 10.11
N ARG A 357 0.90 -16.53 9.03
CA ARG A 357 1.29 -16.99 7.69
C ARG A 357 1.91 -15.86 6.87
N LYS A 358 2.86 -16.21 6.02
CA LYS A 358 3.44 -15.34 5.00
C LYS A 358 3.66 -16.11 3.71
N ASN A 359 3.79 -15.39 2.61
CA ASN A 359 4.10 -15.93 1.29
C ASN A 359 5.11 -15.01 0.63
N MET A 360 6.39 -15.43 0.64
CA MET A 360 7.52 -14.60 0.21
C MET A 360 7.49 -14.28 -1.29
N VAL A 361 6.82 -15.11 -2.10
CA VAL A 361 6.62 -14.83 -3.53
C VAL A 361 5.63 -13.67 -3.71
N GLU A 362 4.50 -13.69 -3.00
CA GLU A 362 3.60 -12.53 -2.97
C GLU A 362 4.30 -11.28 -2.43
N VAL A 363 5.14 -11.41 -1.38
CA VAL A 363 5.94 -10.28 -0.87
C VAL A 363 6.82 -9.70 -1.97
N ALA A 364 7.53 -10.52 -2.74
CA ALA A 364 8.40 -10.07 -3.82
C ALA A 364 7.61 -9.33 -4.92
N VAL A 365 6.45 -9.85 -5.31
CA VAL A 365 5.55 -9.19 -6.27
C VAL A 365 5.06 -7.84 -5.74
N VAL A 366 4.59 -7.76 -4.49
CA VAL A 366 4.19 -6.48 -3.88
C VAL A 366 5.33 -5.47 -3.92
N CYS A 367 6.53 -5.89 -3.50
CA CYS A 367 7.69 -5.00 -3.43
C CYS A 367 8.07 -4.47 -4.81
N GLU A 368 8.05 -5.30 -5.85
CA GLU A 368 8.36 -4.85 -7.22
C GLU A 368 7.29 -3.89 -7.77
N ILE A 369 6.01 -4.10 -7.44
CA ILE A 369 4.93 -3.17 -7.81
C ILE A 369 5.14 -1.82 -7.10
N VAL A 370 5.45 -1.82 -5.80
CA VAL A 370 5.71 -0.60 -5.03
C VAL A 370 6.96 0.12 -5.56
N ALA A 371 8.03 -0.60 -5.86
CA ALA A 371 9.25 -0.05 -6.47
C ALA A 371 8.96 0.56 -7.85
N SER A 372 8.10 -0.08 -8.65
CA SER A 372 7.65 0.45 -9.95
C SER A 372 6.86 1.74 -9.78
N LEU A 373 5.92 1.79 -8.82
CA LEU A 373 5.17 3.01 -8.51
C LEU A 373 6.08 4.14 -8.07
N TYR A 374 7.08 3.83 -7.25
CA TYR A 374 8.08 4.79 -6.81
C TYR A 374 8.92 5.32 -7.98
N ARG A 375 9.38 4.45 -8.89
CA ARG A 375 10.11 4.86 -10.11
C ARG A 375 9.26 5.79 -10.98
N GLU A 376 7.99 5.47 -11.20
CA GLU A 376 7.05 6.32 -11.94
C GLU A 376 6.78 7.65 -11.23
N PHE A 377 6.69 7.66 -9.89
CA PHE A 377 6.60 8.90 -9.12
C PHE A 377 7.84 9.78 -9.31
N ILE A 378 9.04 9.20 -9.24
CA ILE A 378 10.28 9.95 -9.42
C ILE A 378 10.35 10.59 -10.81
N GLN A 379 9.88 9.89 -11.85
CA GLN A 379 9.85 10.36 -13.23
C GLN A 379 8.76 11.41 -13.49
N THR A 380 7.54 11.18 -13.01
CA THR A 380 6.37 12.00 -13.37
C THR A 380 6.00 13.06 -12.33
N LYS A 381 6.51 12.94 -11.09
CA LYS A 381 6.14 13.74 -9.91
C LYS A 381 4.64 13.72 -9.57
N LYS A 382 3.89 12.74 -10.07
CA LYS A 382 2.46 12.57 -9.75
C LYS A 382 2.30 12.02 -8.35
N LYS A 383 1.66 12.79 -7.47
CA LYS A 383 1.39 12.34 -6.10
C LYS A 383 0.55 11.07 -6.10
N VAL A 384 0.92 10.12 -5.24
CA VAL A 384 0.23 8.85 -5.08
C VAL A 384 0.39 8.36 -3.65
N SER A 385 -0.71 7.92 -3.06
CA SER A 385 -0.70 7.18 -1.80
C SER A 385 -0.99 5.69 -2.07
N VAL A 386 -0.16 4.82 -1.50
CA VAL A 386 -0.19 3.38 -1.74
C VAL A 386 -0.46 2.66 -0.42
N GLY A 387 -1.57 1.94 -0.35
CA GLY A 387 -1.91 1.10 0.79
C GLY A 387 -1.72 -0.38 0.43
N VAL A 388 -0.91 -1.09 1.21
CA VAL A 388 -0.77 -2.54 1.10
C VAL A 388 -1.53 -3.19 2.26
N ILE A 389 -2.50 -4.03 1.92
CA ILE A 389 -3.37 -4.70 2.89
C ILE A 389 -3.09 -6.19 2.84
N SER A 390 -2.81 -6.78 4.00
CA SER A 390 -2.71 -8.22 4.14
C SER A 390 -3.47 -8.74 5.36
N PRO A 391 -4.10 -9.93 5.27
CA PRO A 391 -4.80 -10.52 6.39
C PRO A 391 -3.86 -10.91 7.55
N TYR A 392 -2.61 -11.24 7.26
CA TYR A 392 -1.69 -11.88 8.21
C TYR A 392 -0.59 -10.94 8.68
N LYS A 393 -0.38 -10.86 9.99
CA LYS A 393 0.65 -9.99 10.59
C LYS A 393 2.07 -10.33 10.12
N ALA A 394 2.38 -11.62 9.96
CA ALA A 394 3.69 -12.02 9.42
C ALA A 394 3.92 -11.52 7.98
N GLN A 395 2.89 -11.54 7.14
CA GLN A 395 2.96 -10.95 5.79
C GLN A 395 3.12 -9.43 5.85
N VAL A 396 2.35 -8.74 6.70
CA VAL A 396 2.47 -7.28 6.89
C VAL A 396 3.89 -6.90 7.28
N ASN A 397 4.48 -7.60 8.26
CA ASN A 397 5.85 -7.35 8.69
C ASN A 397 6.86 -7.62 7.56
N ALA A 398 6.75 -8.76 6.87
CA ALA A 398 7.66 -9.13 5.79
C ALA A 398 7.63 -8.15 4.61
N ILE A 399 6.45 -7.60 4.28
CA ILE A 399 6.32 -6.54 3.27
C ILE A 399 6.92 -5.25 3.81
N GLN A 400 6.54 -4.83 5.02
CA GLN A 400 6.99 -3.57 5.63
C GLN A 400 8.52 -3.50 5.68
N GLU A 401 9.19 -4.57 6.11
CA GLU A 401 10.66 -4.65 6.15
C GLU A 401 11.30 -4.37 4.79
N ARG A 402 10.71 -4.87 3.69
CA ARG A 402 11.25 -4.69 2.33
C ARG A 402 10.88 -3.35 1.68
N VAL A 403 9.75 -2.74 2.07
CA VAL A 403 9.32 -1.45 1.51
C VAL A 403 9.71 -0.24 2.36
N THR A 404 10.41 -0.46 3.47
CA THR A 404 10.84 0.62 4.39
C THR A 404 11.71 1.66 3.67
N GLU A 405 12.55 1.26 2.72
CA GLU A 405 13.38 2.20 1.93
C GLU A 405 12.55 3.23 1.14
N TYR A 406 11.37 2.85 0.64
CA TYR A 406 10.45 3.76 -0.04
C TYR A 406 9.64 4.62 0.94
N SER A 407 9.45 4.11 2.16
CA SER A 407 8.71 4.77 3.23
C SER A 407 9.56 5.84 3.92
N GLU A 408 10.87 5.64 4.08
CA GLU A 408 11.79 6.60 4.72
C GLU A 408 12.17 7.77 3.80
N VAL A 409 12.20 7.54 2.48
CA VAL A 409 12.38 8.61 1.47
C VAL A 409 11.12 9.47 1.30
N SER A 410 10.04 9.16 2.04
CA SER A 410 8.80 9.95 2.13
C SER A 410 8.95 11.30 2.86
N GLY A 411 10.17 11.77 3.09
CA GLY A 411 10.46 13.21 3.26
C GLY A 411 10.19 14.04 1.98
N THR A 412 9.87 13.40 0.86
CA THR A 412 9.44 14.03 -0.39
C THR A 412 7.91 14.17 -0.44
N ASP A 413 7.41 15.41 -0.52
CA ASP A 413 5.98 15.75 -0.56
C ASP A 413 5.28 15.12 -1.79
N GLY A 414 4.82 13.87 -1.70
CA GLY A 414 3.96 13.30 -2.75
C GLY A 414 3.86 11.79 -2.88
N PHE A 415 4.73 11.00 -2.24
CA PHE A 415 4.64 9.54 -2.28
C PHE A 415 4.57 8.99 -0.87
N SER A 416 3.56 8.17 -0.57
CA SER A 416 3.43 7.52 0.74
C SER A 416 3.05 6.06 0.57
N VAL A 417 3.67 5.19 1.36
CA VAL A 417 3.35 3.76 1.42
C VAL A 417 2.94 3.41 2.83
N SER A 418 1.79 2.76 2.98
CA SER A 418 1.32 2.21 4.25
C SER A 418 1.12 0.71 4.12
N VAL A 419 1.63 -0.09 5.06
CA VAL A 419 1.41 -1.54 5.08
C VAL A 419 0.68 -1.88 6.37
N GLN A 420 -0.54 -2.39 6.27
CA GLN A 420 -1.35 -2.68 7.44
C GLN A 420 -2.17 -3.97 7.29
N SER A 421 -2.66 -4.45 8.43
CA SER A 421 -3.67 -5.50 8.44
C SER A 421 -5.05 -4.95 8.04
N VAL A 422 -5.98 -5.83 7.66
CA VAL A 422 -7.37 -5.46 7.34
C VAL A 422 -8.03 -4.62 8.44
N ASP A 423 -7.85 -5.04 9.70
CA ASP A 423 -8.45 -4.38 10.86
C ASP A 423 -7.77 -3.02 11.13
N GLY A 424 -6.47 -2.89 10.80
CA GLY A 424 -5.72 -1.62 10.93
C GLY A 424 -6.10 -0.58 9.89
N PHE A 425 -6.48 -1.01 8.68
CA PHE A 425 -6.84 -0.13 7.57
C PHE A 425 -8.30 0.38 7.62
N GLN A 426 -9.07 0.02 8.65
CA GLN A 426 -10.44 0.48 8.75
C GLN A 426 -10.50 2.01 8.86
N GLY A 427 -11.45 2.63 8.14
CA GLY A 427 -11.54 4.09 8.01
C GLY A 427 -10.51 4.73 7.08
N GLY A 428 -9.39 4.05 6.79
CA GLY A 428 -8.38 4.52 5.83
C GLY A 428 -8.84 4.42 4.38
N GLU A 429 -8.20 5.23 3.52
CA GLU A 429 -8.30 5.17 2.07
C GLU A 429 -6.97 5.59 1.43
N ASP A 430 -6.62 4.96 0.31
CA ASP A 430 -5.42 5.29 -0.47
C ASP A 430 -5.74 5.28 -1.98
N ASP A 431 -4.92 5.97 -2.77
CA ASP A 431 -5.11 6.06 -4.22
C ASP A 431 -5.00 4.70 -4.90
N VAL A 432 -3.98 3.93 -4.50
CA VAL A 432 -3.72 2.57 -4.97
C VAL A 432 -3.75 1.62 -3.76
N ILE A 433 -4.58 0.58 -3.82
CA ILE A 433 -4.55 -0.51 -2.84
C ILE A 433 -4.04 -1.79 -3.48
N ILE A 434 -3.04 -2.39 -2.84
CA ILE A 434 -2.53 -3.71 -3.17
C ILE A 434 -2.95 -4.67 -2.06
N ILE A 435 -3.73 -5.69 -2.40
CA ILE A 435 -4.13 -6.74 -1.47
C ILE A 435 -3.22 -7.96 -1.67
N SER A 436 -2.55 -8.43 -0.63
CA SER A 436 -1.89 -9.75 -0.63
C SER A 436 -2.76 -10.74 0.15
N THR A 437 -3.29 -11.75 -0.54
CA THR A 437 -4.17 -12.75 0.08
C THR A 437 -3.40 -13.84 0.83
N VAL A 438 -2.11 -14.02 0.54
CA VAL A 438 -1.16 -14.96 1.16
C VAL A 438 -1.43 -16.43 0.84
N ARG A 439 -2.69 -16.82 0.70
CA ARG A 439 -3.12 -18.22 0.68
C ARG A 439 -2.74 -18.92 -0.62
N CYS A 440 -1.97 -19.99 -0.50
CA CYS A 440 -1.57 -20.93 -1.53
C CYS A 440 -1.53 -22.36 -0.93
N ASN A 441 -2.56 -23.16 -1.20
CA ASN A 441 -2.65 -24.55 -0.75
C ASN A 441 -3.61 -25.37 -1.63
N GLU A 442 -3.45 -26.70 -1.61
CA GLU A 442 -4.24 -27.60 -2.45
C GLU A 442 -5.66 -27.83 -1.94
N GLU A 443 -5.87 -27.69 -0.64
CA GLU A 443 -7.15 -27.92 0.02
C GLU A 443 -8.14 -26.77 -0.20
N GLY A 444 -7.72 -25.66 -0.80
CA GLY A 444 -8.55 -24.46 -0.96
C GLY A 444 -8.91 -23.79 0.37
N CYS A 445 -8.18 -24.10 1.44
CA CYS A 445 -8.39 -23.48 2.73
C CYS A 445 -8.00 -22.01 2.64
N VAL A 446 -8.86 -21.12 3.12
CA VAL A 446 -8.58 -19.66 3.11
C VAL A 446 -8.68 -19.03 4.50
N GLY A 447 -9.09 -19.79 5.52
CA GLY A 447 -9.10 -19.30 6.90
C GLY A 447 -9.97 -18.04 7.05
N PHE A 448 -9.49 -17.02 7.74
CA PHE A 448 -10.31 -15.85 8.09
C PHE A 448 -10.59 -14.88 6.93
N ILE A 449 -9.93 -15.02 5.77
CA ILE A 449 -10.36 -14.25 4.58
C ILE A 449 -11.68 -14.77 4.00
N SER A 450 -12.17 -15.95 4.42
CA SER A 450 -13.53 -16.41 4.11
C SER A 450 -14.62 -15.52 4.69
N ASN A 451 -14.30 -14.73 5.72
CA ASN A 451 -15.23 -13.81 6.34
C ASN A 451 -15.61 -12.68 5.34
N LEU A 452 -16.91 -12.60 5.03
CA LEU A 452 -17.46 -11.64 4.08
C LEU A 452 -17.19 -10.18 4.48
N GLN A 453 -17.32 -9.86 5.76
CA GLN A 453 -17.14 -8.51 6.27
C GLN A 453 -15.70 -8.02 6.11
N ARG A 454 -14.73 -8.89 6.41
CA ARG A 454 -13.30 -8.62 6.18
C ARG A 454 -12.99 -8.41 4.71
N ALA A 455 -13.51 -9.29 3.84
CA ALA A 455 -13.35 -9.13 2.40
C ALA A 455 -13.96 -7.80 1.90
N ASN A 456 -15.14 -7.42 2.39
CA ASN A 456 -15.77 -6.15 2.02
C ASN A 456 -14.91 -4.95 2.44
N VAL A 457 -14.34 -4.95 3.64
CA VAL A 457 -13.45 -3.85 4.08
C VAL A 457 -12.21 -3.78 3.19
N MET A 458 -11.53 -4.91 2.94
CA MET A 458 -10.33 -4.95 2.10
C MET A 458 -10.58 -4.37 0.70
N LEU A 459 -11.67 -4.77 0.05
CA LEU A 459 -11.99 -4.39 -1.32
C LEU A 459 -12.41 -2.92 -1.48
N THR A 460 -12.53 -2.16 -0.39
CA THR A 460 -13.18 -0.84 -0.38
C THR A 460 -12.32 0.31 0.13
N ARG A 461 -11.01 0.05 0.21
CA ARG A 461 -10.01 1.02 0.65
C ARG A 461 -9.44 1.86 -0.50
N ALA A 462 -9.57 1.41 -1.74
CA ALA A 462 -9.00 2.07 -2.91
C ALA A 462 -9.85 3.26 -3.38
N ARG A 463 -9.20 4.34 -3.81
CA ARG A 463 -9.86 5.43 -4.55
C ARG A 463 -9.84 5.15 -6.05
N HIS A 464 -8.65 4.91 -6.61
CA HIS A 464 -8.45 4.83 -8.07
C HIS A 464 -8.14 3.42 -8.57
N CYS A 465 -7.21 2.70 -7.90
CA CYS A 465 -6.74 1.39 -8.34
C CYS A 465 -6.80 0.35 -7.22
N LEU A 466 -7.37 -0.82 -7.51
CA LEU A 466 -7.36 -1.98 -6.64
C LEU A 466 -6.69 -3.16 -7.35
N TRP A 467 -5.54 -3.61 -6.83
CA TRP A 467 -4.80 -4.76 -7.35
C TRP A 467 -4.75 -5.87 -6.31
N ILE A 468 -5.31 -7.03 -6.65
CA ILE A 468 -5.45 -8.16 -5.73
C ILE A 468 -4.47 -9.24 -6.16
N LEU A 469 -3.53 -9.57 -5.28
CA LEU A 469 -2.54 -10.62 -5.47
C LEU A 469 -2.97 -11.87 -4.70
N GLY A 470 -2.96 -13.02 -5.38
CA GLY A 470 -3.29 -14.28 -4.74
C GLY A 470 -3.21 -15.46 -5.66
N ASN A 471 -3.30 -16.66 -5.08
CA ASN A 471 -3.28 -17.90 -5.85
C ASN A 471 -4.69 -18.28 -6.34
N GLU A 472 -4.90 -18.30 -7.65
CA GLU A 472 -6.18 -18.62 -8.28
C GLU A 472 -6.71 -19.99 -7.84
N ALA A 473 -5.86 -21.02 -7.91
CA ALA A 473 -6.26 -22.40 -7.65
C ALA A 473 -6.77 -22.59 -6.22
N THR A 474 -6.14 -21.94 -5.24
CA THR A 474 -6.55 -21.97 -3.84
C THR A 474 -7.88 -21.24 -3.64
N LEU A 475 -7.98 -20.01 -4.17
CA LEU A 475 -9.14 -19.15 -3.95
C LEU A 475 -10.40 -19.65 -4.68
N ILE A 476 -10.28 -20.26 -5.86
CA ILE A 476 -11.41 -20.93 -6.54
C ILE A 476 -11.90 -22.14 -5.75
N ARG A 477 -10.98 -22.97 -5.25
CA ARG A 477 -11.33 -24.17 -4.45
C ARG A 477 -11.97 -23.84 -3.11
N SER A 478 -11.73 -22.65 -2.57
CA SER A 478 -12.28 -22.21 -1.27
C SER A 478 -13.81 -22.16 -1.17
N ASN A 479 -14.50 -22.18 -2.32
CA ASN A 479 -15.95 -22.03 -2.42
C ASN A 479 -16.53 -20.82 -1.64
N SER A 480 -15.72 -19.78 -1.47
CA SER A 480 -16.06 -18.56 -0.75
C SER A 480 -16.38 -17.40 -1.70
N ILE A 481 -16.56 -16.18 -1.16
CA ILE A 481 -16.70 -14.96 -1.96
C ILE A 481 -15.53 -14.73 -2.93
N TRP A 482 -14.34 -15.23 -2.61
CA TRP A 482 -13.15 -15.11 -3.45
C TRP A 482 -13.27 -15.91 -4.75
N LYS A 483 -13.95 -17.07 -4.74
CA LYS A 483 -14.27 -17.80 -5.98
C LYS A 483 -15.12 -16.93 -6.92
N LYS A 484 -16.16 -16.30 -6.37
CA LYS A 484 -17.02 -15.40 -7.15
C LYS A 484 -16.25 -14.19 -7.68
N LEU A 485 -15.34 -13.64 -6.87
CA LEU A 485 -14.48 -12.52 -7.23
C LEU A 485 -13.56 -12.86 -8.41
N ILE A 486 -12.92 -14.03 -8.40
CA ILE A 486 -12.04 -14.46 -9.50
C ILE A 486 -12.83 -14.69 -10.78
N LEU A 487 -13.98 -15.38 -10.70
CA LEU A 487 -14.84 -15.61 -11.86
C LEU A 487 -15.34 -14.28 -12.45
N ASP A 488 -15.66 -13.31 -11.59
CA ASP A 488 -16.03 -11.96 -12.01
C ASP A 488 -14.88 -11.20 -12.67
N ALA A 489 -13.66 -11.28 -12.12
CA ALA A 489 -12.46 -10.69 -12.73
C ALA A 489 -12.15 -11.31 -14.10
N LYS A 490 -12.25 -12.63 -14.25
CA LYS A 490 -12.09 -13.33 -15.54
C LYS A 490 -13.16 -12.90 -16.54
N LYS A 491 -14.43 -12.86 -16.13
CA LYS A 491 -15.55 -12.39 -16.99
C LYS A 491 -15.33 -10.96 -17.49
N ARG A 492 -14.77 -10.09 -16.65
CA ARG A 492 -14.48 -8.69 -16.99
C ARG A 492 -13.14 -8.49 -17.71
N LYS A 493 -12.38 -9.56 -17.98
CA LYS A 493 -11.03 -9.51 -18.57
C LYS A 493 -10.05 -8.66 -17.75
N CYS A 494 -10.19 -8.73 -16.42
CA CYS A 494 -9.32 -8.06 -15.43
C CYS A 494 -8.50 -9.07 -14.61
N PHE A 495 -8.35 -10.30 -15.12
CA PHE A 495 -7.53 -11.35 -14.53
C PHE A 495 -6.24 -11.46 -15.33
N TYR A 496 -5.10 -11.44 -14.64
CA TYR A 496 -3.77 -11.46 -15.23
C TYR A 496 -2.89 -12.42 -14.43
N ASN A 497 -1.84 -12.95 -15.04
CA ASN A 497 -0.83 -13.73 -14.33
C ASN A 497 0.40 -12.85 -14.08
N ALA A 498 0.95 -12.89 -12.86
CA ALA A 498 2.07 -12.02 -12.49
C ALA A 498 3.33 -12.26 -13.35
N ASP A 499 3.53 -13.50 -13.80
CA ASP A 499 4.64 -13.93 -14.65
C ASP A 499 4.59 -13.40 -16.10
N GLU A 500 3.46 -12.84 -16.54
CA GLU A 500 3.35 -12.19 -17.85
C GLU A 500 4.13 -10.86 -17.90
N GLU A 501 4.37 -10.23 -16.75
CA GLU A 501 5.18 -9.02 -16.64
C GLU A 501 6.62 -9.37 -16.28
N LYS A 502 7.59 -8.81 -17.02
CA LYS A 502 8.98 -9.22 -16.96
C LYS A 502 9.64 -8.96 -15.60
N ASN A 503 9.39 -7.81 -14.99
CA ASN A 503 9.98 -7.45 -13.70
C ASN A 503 9.38 -8.31 -12.57
N LEU A 504 8.07 -8.54 -12.61
CA LEU A 504 7.39 -9.44 -11.68
C LEU A 504 7.88 -10.89 -11.82
N ALA A 505 8.01 -11.41 -13.05
CA ALA A 505 8.56 -12.75 -13.30
C ALA A 505 9.98 -12.90 -12.73
N GLN A 506 10.83 -11.87 -12.89
CA GLN A 506 12.16 -11.83 -12.29
C GLN A 506 12.11 -11.81 -10.76
N ALA A 507 11.24 -10.99 -10.17
CA ALA A 507 11.07 -10.93 -8.72
C ALA A 507 10.58 -12.26 -8.13
N ILE A 508 9.62 -12.92 -8.81
CA ILE A 508 9.13 -14.26 -8.46
C ILE A 508 10.26 -15.28 -8.50
N ALA A 509 11.07 -15.28 -9.57
CA ALA A 509 12.18 -16.23 -9.70
C ALA A 509 13.23 -16.06 -8.61
N VAL A 510 13.61 -14.83 -8.28
CA VAL A 510 14.55 -14.54 -7.18
C VAL A 510 13.97 -15.03 -5.84
N ALA A 511 12.69 -14.76 -5.57
CA ALA A 511 12.05 -15.24 -4.34
C ALA A 511 12.02 -16.77 -4.26
N LEU A 512 11.75 -17.47 -5.36
CA LEU A 512 11.79 -18.93 -5.40
C LEU A 512 13.19 -19.51 -5.15
N MET A 513 14.24 -18.83 -5.65
CA MET A 513 15.63 -19.22 -5.37
C MET A 513 15.99 -19.03 -3.89
N GLU A 514 15.56 -17.93 -3.26
CA GLU A 514 15.72 -17.68 -1.81
C GLU A 514 15.06 -18.77 -0.96
N LEU A 515 13.91 -19.29 -1.41
CA LEU A 515 13.19 -20.40 -0.77
C LEU A 515 13.83 -21.78 -1.02
N GLY A 516 14.93 -21.84 -1.77
CA GLY A 516 15.60 -23.10 -2.15
C GLY A 516 14.86 -23.90 -3.22
N GLN A 517 13.82 -23.34 -3.85
CA GLN A 517 13.03 -23.98 -4.91
C GLN A 517 13.58 -23.67 -6.30
N VAL A 518 14.88 -23.89 -6.49
CA VAL A 518 15.59 -23.43 -7.69
C VAL A 518 15.15 -24.16 -8.97
N HIS A 519 14.58 -25.37 -8.85
CA HIS A 519 14.10 -26.17 -9.98
C HIS A 519 12.89 -25.54 -10.72
N ILE A 520 12.08 -24.74 -10.02
CA ILE A 520 10.88 -24.09 -10.60
C ILE A 520 11.25 -22.98 -11.59
N PRO A 521 12.10 -21.98 -11.22
CA PRO A 521 12.53 -20.95 -12.16
C PRO A 521 13.58 -21.43 -13.18
N LEU A 522 14.30 -22.53 -12.93
CA LEU A 522 15.36 -23.06 -13.80
C LEU A 522 14.94 -24.27 -14.65
N ASN A 523 13.71 -24.27 -15.15
CA ASN A 523 13.29 -25.20 -16.19
C ASN A 523 13.34 -24.51 -17.56
N SER A 524 13.58 -25.25 -18.64
CA SER A 524 13.57 -24.72 -20.02
C SER A 524 12.23 -24.09 -20.38
N ASP A 525 11.14 -24.60 -19.80
CA ASP A 525 9.77 -24.09 -19.95
C ASP A 525 9.33 -23.15 -18.81
N SER A 526 10.28 -22.67 -17.99
CA SER A 526 9.95 -21.86 -16.82
C SER A 526 9.43 -20.46 -17.18
N LEU A 527 8.86 -19.80 -16.16
CA LEU A 527 8.35 -18.44 -16.20
C LEU A 527 9.32 -17.42 -16.82
N LEU A 528 10.63 -17.64 -16.67
CA LEU A 528 11.67 -16.74 -17.19
C LEU A 528 12.01 -16.97 -18.67
N PHE A 529 11.83 -18.20 -19.18
CA PHE A 529 12.36 -18.62 -20.48
C PHE A 529 11.28 -18.99 -21.50
N LYS A 530 10.00 -19.05 -21.12
CA LYS A 530 8.88 -19.41 -22.00
C LYS A 530 8.81 -18.64 -23.32
N ASN A 531 9.21 -17.37 -23.31
CA ASN A 531 9.24 -16.49 -24.49
C ASN A 531 10.68 -16.13 -24.94
N ALA A 532 11.69 -16.82 -24.43
CA ALA A 532 13.08 -16.53 -24.75
C ALA A 532 13.46 -17.09 -26.13
N LYS A 533 14.43 -16.43 -26.78
CA LYS A 533 14.92 -16.85 -28.10
C LYS A 533 15.74 -18.14 -28.03
N TRP A 534 16.46 -18.35 -26.94
CA TRP A 534 17.28 -19.53 -26.70
C TRP A 534 16.61 -20.48 -25.72
N LYS A 535 16.61 -21.78 -26.04
CA LYS A 535 16.31 -22.83 -25.06
C LYS A 535 17.49 -22.91 -24.08
N VAL A 536 17.21 -22.76 -22.79
CA VAL A 536 18.23 -22.77 -21.74
C VAL A 536 18.20 -24.10 -21.00
N CYS A 537 19.36 -24.72 -20.85
CA CYS A 537 19.57 -25.97 -20.15
C CYS A 537 20.50 -25.76 -18.97
N PHE A 538 20.18 -26.37 -17.83
CA PHE A 538 20.93 -26.22 -16.59
C PHE A 538 21.48 -27.59 -16.16
N THR A 539 22.72 -27.63 -15.69
CA THR A 539 23.29 -28.84 -15.06
C THR A 539 22.83 -28.97 -13.61
N ASN A 540 22.92 -30.19 -13.08
CA ASN A 540 22.69 -30.46 -11.65
C ASN A 540 23.73 -29.74 -10.76
N GLU A 541 24.96 -29.57 -11.26
CA GLU A 541 26.02 -28.85 -10.55
C GLU A 541 25.63 -27.37 -10.34
N PHE A 542 25.18 -26.69 -11.41
CA PHE A 542 24.67 -25.33 -11.31
C PHE A 542 23.52 -25.19 -10.31
N GLN A 543 22.53 -26.09 -10.38
CA GLN A 543 21.37 -26.07 -9.47
C GLN A 543 21.80 -26.23 -8.01
N ASN A 544 22.78 -27.10 -7.73
CA ASN A 544 23.33 -27.28 -6.39
C ASN A 544 24.13 -26.06 -5.92
N SER A 545 24.95 -25.47 -6.79
CA SER A 545 25.77 -24.30 -6.45
C SER A 545 24.92 -23.06 -6.16
N ILE A 546 23.91 -22.78 -6.99
CA ILE A 546 23.02 -21.62 -6.79
C ILE A 546 22.14 -21.78 -5.55
N GLN A 547 21.76 -23.02 -5.20
CA GLN A 547 21.01 -23.31 -3.96
C GLN A 547 21.86 -23.08 -2.70
N LYS A 548 23.18 -23.25 -2.77
CA LYS A 548 24.10 -22.97 -1.65
C LYS A 548 24.30 -21.47 -1.41
N ILE A 549 24.14 -20.65 -2.44
CA ILE A 549 24.28 -19.19 -2.35
C ILE A 549 23.06 -18.62 -1.64
N LYS A 550 23.27 -17.91 -0.53
CA LYS A 550 22.21 -17.27 0.26
C LYS A 550 22.04 -15.77 -0.01
N ASP A 551 22.90 -15.20 -0.85
CA ASP A 551 22.90 -13.76 -1.12
C ASP A 551 21.88 -13.40 -2.21
N THR A 552 20.90 -12.57 -1.83
CA THR A 552 19.80 -12.11 -2.68
C THR A 552 20.26 -11.24 -3.86
N GLU A 553 21.35 -10.47 -3.70
CA GLU A 553 21.89 -9.65 -4.78
C GLU A 553 22.51 -10.52 -5.87
N ILE A 554 23.21 -11.58 -5.46
CA ILE A 554 23.82 -12.54 -6.38
C ILE A 554 22.72 -13.27 -7.16
N HIS A 555 21.68 -13.75 -6.49
CA HIS A 555 20.52 -14.36 -7.16
C HIS A 555 19.89 -13.41 -8.19
N ARG A 556 19.68 -12.14 -7.82
CA ARG A 556 19.12 -11.12 -8.74
C ARG A 556 20.00 -10.88 -9.97
N GLU A 557 21.33 -10.81 -9.78
CA GLU A 557 22.28 -10.62 -10.87
C GLU A 557 22.34 -11.84 -11.80
N VAL A 558 22.40 -13.06 -11.23
CA VAL A 558 22.38 -14.31 -12.00
C VAL A 558 21.11 -14.40 -12.83
N VAL A 559 19.92 -14.19 -12.23
CA VAL A 559 18.65 -14.21 -12.98
C VAL A 559 18.62 -13.15 -14.09
N SER A 560 19.14 -11.95 -13.82
CA SER A 560 19.24 -10.88 -14.83
C SER A 560 20.14 -11.29 -16.00
N LEU A 561 21.31 -11.88 -15.71
CA LEU A 561 22.25 -12.37 -16.73
C LEU A 561 21.66 -13.51 -17.53
N LEU A 562 21.04 -14.50 -16.88
CA LEU A 562 20.37 -15.61 -17.55
C LEU A 562 19.26 -15.13 -18.49
N THR A 563 18.43 -14.19 -18.03
CA THR A 563 17.35 -13.60 -18.86
C THR A 563 17.92 -12.84 -20.06
N LYS A 564 19.03 -12.10 -19.89
CA LYS A 564 19.74 -11.43 -20.99
C LYS A 564 20.30 -12.43 -21.99
N LEU A 565 21.00 -13.46 -21.50
CA LEU A 565 21.59 -14.52 -22.31
C LEU A 565 20.53 -15.26 -23.13
N ALA A 566 19.41 -15.63 -22.50
CA ALA A 566 18.30 -16.32 -23.14
C ALA A 566 17.64 -15.49 -24.25
N ASN A 567 17.64 -14.16 -24.12
CA ASN A 567 17.14 -13.24 -25.14
C ASN A 567 18.17 -12.87 -26.24
N GLY A 568 19.36 -13.50 -26.21
CA GLY A 568 20.38 -13.33 -27.24
C GLY A 568 21.40 -12.23 -26.98
N TRP A 569 21.38 -11.58 -25.81
CA TRP A 569 22.43 -10.64 -25.43
C TRP A 569 23.76 -11.38 -25.20
N ARG A 570 24.86 -10.78 -25.65
CA ARG A 570 26.22 -11.27 -25.41
C ARG A 570 27.10 -10.09 -25.03
N GLN A 571 28.09 -10.32 -24.17
CA GLN A 571 29.08 -9.30 -23.84
C GLN A 571 29.92 -8.98 -25.09
N SER A 572 29.98 -7.70 -25.48
CA SER A 572 30.67 -7.25 -26.69
C SER A 572 32.14 -7.67 -26.69
N ARG A 573 32.52 -8.51 -27.66
CA ARG A 573 33.88 -8.57 -28.19
C ARG A 573 33.85 -7.80 -29.50
N LYS A 574 34.80 -6.87 -29.69
CA LYS A 574 34.95 -6.08 -30.92
C LYS A 574 34.79 -6.98 -32.15
N ASN A 575 33.92 -6.52 -33.06
CA ASN A 575 33.58 -7.09 -34.36
C ASN A 575 34.72 -7.86 -35.04
N LYS A 576 34.44 -9.11 -35.41
CA LYS A 576 34.69 -9.70 -36.72
C LYS A 576 33.99 -11.06 -36.78
N ILE A 577 33.30 -11.32 -37.89
CA ILE A 577 32.97 -12.69 -38.29
C ILE A 577 34.32 -13.34 -38.55
N THR A 578 34.71 -14.26 -37.70
CA THR A 578 35.92 -15.06 -37.87
C THR A 578 35.45 -16.49 -37.87
N ILE A 579 35.52 -17.17 -39.02
CA ILE A 579 35.50 -18.63 -39.06
C ILE A 579 36.83 -19.04 -38.46
N VAL A 580 36.84 -19.34 -37.16
CA VAL A 580 38.03 -19.77 -36.43
C VAL A 580 37.97 -21.29 -36.33
N HIS A 581 38.88 -21.95 -37.04
CA HIS A 581 39.27 -23.31 -36.67
C HIS A 581 40.08 -23.21 -35.37
N GLY A 582 39.62 -23.82 -34.27
CA GLY A 582 40.50 -24.11 -33.13
C GLY A 582 39.90 -24.07 -31.72
N THR A 583 40.12 -25.19 -31.04
CA THR A 583 40.15 -25.47 -29.58
C THR A 583 38.90 -25.29 -28.71
N CYS A 584 38.65 -26.31 -27.85
CA CYS A 584 37.59 -26.41 -26.85
C CYS A 584 37.47 -25.15 -25.94
N ALA A 585 38.59 -24.43 -25.73
CA ALA A 585 38.65 -23.23 -24.91
C ALA A 585 37.85 -22.03 -25.46
N GLN A 586 37.42 -22.04 -26.73
CA GLN A 586 36.65 -20.93 -27.33
C GLN A 586 35.12 -21.06 -27.14
N VAL A 587 34.65 -22.26 -26.83
CA VAL A 587 33.23 -22.59 -26.65
C VAL A 587 32.73 -22.18 -25.27
N LEU A 588 33.59 -22.30 -24.25
CA LEU A 588 33.27 -21.95 -22.87
C LEU A 588 33.33 -20.43 -22.63
N GLN A 589 32.26 -19.86 -22.11
CA GLN A 589 32.13 -18.44 -21.80
C GLN A 589 31.98 -18.25 -20.29
N LYS A 590 32.57 -17.18 -19.76
CA LYS A 590 32.58 -16.85 -18.33
C LYS A 590 32.20 -15.41 -18.12
N TYR A 591 31.13 -15.19 -17.36
CA TYR A 591 30.68 -13.86 -16.97
C TYR A 591 30.88 -13.66 -15.47
N LYS A 592 31.48 -12.52 -15.11
CA LYS A 592 31.69 -12.15 -13.72
C LYS A 592 30.35 -11.79 -13.08
N VAL A 593 30.14 -12.29 -11.87
CA VAL A 593 29.01 -12.00 -10.98
C VAL A 593 29.60 -11.41 -9.69
N LYS A 594 28.83 -10.62 -8.93
CA LYS A 594 29.22 -10.14 -7.61
C LYS A 594 29.70 -11.27 -6.70
N GLY A 595 30.60 -10.94 -5.77
CA GLY A 595 31.14 -11.90 -4.79
C GLY A 595 32.28 -12.78 -5.32
N LEU A 596 33.01 -12.35 -6.36
CA LEU A 596 34.08 -13.13 -6.99
C LEU A 596 33.60 -14.48 -7.57
N LEU A 597 32.35 -14.52 -8.03
CA LEU A 597 31.77 -15.69 -8.70
C LEU A 597 31.81 -15.51 -10.22
N ASN A 598 31.95 -16.61 -10.96
CA ASN A 598 31.82 -16.66 -12.41
C ASN A 598 30.63 -17.54 -12.78
N LEU A 599 29.72 -17.00 -13.60
CA LEU A 599 28.72 -17.78 -14.32
C LEU A 599 29.38 -18.39 -15.56
N ILE A 600 29.39 -19.72 -15.61
CA ILE A 600 30.05 -20.49 -16.66
C ILE A 600 28.99 -21.10 -17.56
N TRP A 601 29.07 -20.84 -18.86
CA TRP A 601 28.08 -21.30 -19.83
C TRP A 601 28.71 -21.57 -21.21
N SER A 602 28.02 -22.34 -22.05
CA SER A 602 28.39 -22.53 -23.45
C SER A 602 27.16 -22.63 -24.35
N VAL A 603 27.38 -22.53 -25.66
CA VAL A 603 26.42 -23.03 -26.65
C VAL A 603 26.65 -24.53 -26.78
N ASP A 604 25.58 -25.31 -26.69
CA ASP A 604 25.58 -26.75 -26.88
C ASP A 604 24.54 -27.11 -27.96
N VAL A 605 24.53 -28.35 -28.42
CA VAL A 605 23.63 -28.83 -29.46
C VAL A 605 22.77 -29.97 -28.92
N LEU A 606 21.46 -29.88 -29.13
CA LEU A 606 20.51 -30.95 -28.87
C LEU A 606 19.95 -31.48 -30.18
N GLN A 607 19.89 -32.80 -30.32
CA GLN A 607 19.22 -33.45 -31.44
C GLN A 607 17.72 -33.59 -31.13
N GLU A 608 16.87 -32.92 -31.91
CA GLU A 608 15.41 -33.00 -31.80
C GLU A 608 14.81 -33.32 -33.17
N ASN A 609 14.09 -34.44 -33.30
CA ASN A 609 13.35 -34.83 -34.51
C ASN A 609 14.16 -34.77 -35.82
N SER A 610 15.39 -35.30 -35.79
CA SER A 610 16.33 -35.28 -36.93
C SER A 610 16.91 -33.91 -37.30
N ASP A 611 16.79 -32.90 -36.41
CA ASP A 611 17.51 -31.63 -36.50
C ASP A 611 18.45 -31.43 -35.30
N TYR A 612 19.60 -30.83 -35.54
CA TYR A 612 20.45 -30.21 -34.51
C TYR A 612 19.94 -28.81 -34.18
N VAL A 613 19.58 -28.58 -32.92
CA VAL A 613 19.13 -27.30 -32.38
C VAL A 613 20.18 -26.77 -31.40
N GLN A 614 20.63 -25.54 -31.61
CA GLN A 614 21.50 -24.86 -30.65
C GLN A 614 20.74 -24.51 -29.37
N VAL A 615 21.33 -24.85 -28.22
CA VAL A 615 20.82 -24.50 -26.89
C VAL A 615 21.89 -23.81 -26.06
N LEU A 616 21.45 -23.05 -25.05
CA LEU A 616 22.33 -22.38 -24.12
C LEU A 616 22.47 -23.23 -22.86
N LYS A 617 23.67 -23.77 -22.62
CA LYS A 617 23.92 -24.65 -21.48
C LYS A 617 24.67 -23.91 -20.38
N ILE A 618 24.06 -23.83 -19.21
CA ILE A 618 24.63 -23.25 -18.00
C ILE A 618 25.27 -24.37 -17.19
N TRP A 619 26.58 -24.28 -17.00
CA TRP A 619 27.38 -25.32 -16.35
C TRP A 619 27.48 -25.15 -14.86
N ASP A 620 27.80 -23.94 -14.37
CA ASP A 620 27.93 -23.68 -12.94
C ASP A 620 28.04 -22.18 -12.61
N VAL A 621 27.88 -21.84 -11.32
CA VAL A 621 28.25 -20.55 -10.72
C VAL A 621 29.20 -20.82 -9.56
N LEU A 622 30.47 -20.50 -9.77
CA LEU A 622 31.56 -20.89 -8.87
C LEU A 622 32.51 -19.73 -8.58
N PRO A 623 33.24 -19.75 -7.45
CA PRO A 623 34.34 -18.82 -7.20
C PRO A 623 35.40 -18.83 -8.29
N VAL A 624 36.09 -17.70 -8.48
CA VAL A 624 37.21 -17.60 -9.45
C VAL A 624 38.30 -18.65 -9.18
N SER A 625 38.52 -19.04 -7.92
CA SER A 625 39.51 -20.05 -7.53
C SER A 625 39.22 -21.44 -8.09
N ASP A 626 37.94 -21.80 -8.21
CA ASP A 626 37.49 -23.16 -8.53
C ASP A 626 37.17 -23.31 -10.03
N THR A 627 37.13 -22.18 -10.74
CA THR A 627 36.91 -22.10 -12.19
C THR A 627 37.91 -22.96 -13.01
N PRO A 628 39.23 -22.99 -12.73
CA PRO A 628 40.20 -23.76 -13.52
C PRO A 628 40.02 -25.27 -13.45
N GLU A 629 39.45 -25.79 -12.36
CA GLU A 629 39.17 -27.23 -12.21
C GLU A 629 37.99 -27.64 -13.12
N LEU A 630 36.92 -26.83 -13.13
CA LEU A 630 35.79 -27.04 -14.03
C LEU A 630 36.23 -26.90 -15.51
N ASP A 631 37.08 -25.94 -15.84
CA ASP A 631 37.62 -25.77 -17.20
C ASP A 631 38.26 -27.07 -17.71
N LYS A 632 39.15 -27.68 -16.92
CA LYS A 632 39.82 -28.94 -17.30
C LYS A 632 38.83 -30.07 -17.51
N ARG A 633 37.80 -30.16 -16.67
CA ARG A 633 36.75 -31.19 -16.78
C ARG A 633 35.90 -30.99 -18.03
N LEU A 634 35.49 -29.76 -18.31
CA LEU A 634 34.71 -29.42 -19.50
C LEU A 634 35.54 -29.56 -20.78
N GLU A 635 36.83 -29.20 -20.78
CA GLU A 635 37.73 -29.43 -21.92
C GLU A 635 37.86 -30.92 -22.27
N ASN A 636 37.99 -31.80 -21.27
CA ASN A 636 38.01 -33.24 -21.51
C ASN A 636 36.70 -33.76 -22.11
N MET A 637 35.58 -33.15 -21.74
CA MET A 637 34.26 -33.53 -22.23
C MET A 637 33.96 -32.94 -23.62
N PHE A 638 34.46 -31.74 -23.95
CA PHE A 638 34.37 -31.21 -25.31
C PHE A 638 35.30 -31.95 -26.30
N ARG A 639 36.35 -32.65 -25.83
CA ARG A 639 37.16 -33.54 -26.68
C ARG A 639 36.40 -34.76 -27.19
N SER A 640 35.28 -35.14 -26.57
CA SER A 640 34.45 -36.24 -27.05
C SER A 640 33.42 -35.82 -28.10
N TYR A 641 33.34 -34.53 -28.46
CA TYR A 641 32.42 -34.03 -29.48
C TYR A 641 32.98 -34.32 -30.88
N THR A 642 32.12 -34.64 -31.82
CA THR A 642 32.52 -34.75 -33.23
C THR A 642 32.90 -33.38 -33.79
N THR A 643 33.72 -33.34 -34.83
CA THR A 643 34.11 -32.09 -35.50
C THR A 643 32.90 -31.33 -36.06
N ALA A 644 31.86 -32.06 -36.46
CA ALA A 644 30.59 -31.50 -36.93
C ALA A 644 29.81 -30.81 -35.80
N GLU A 645 29.62 -31.46 -34.64
CA GLU A 645 28.93 -30.87 -33.48
C GLU A 645 29.67 -29.64 -32.94
N MET A 646 30.99 -29.70 -32.88
CA MET A 646 31.82 -28.58 -32.42
C MET A 646 31.70 -27.37 -33.36
N ASN A 647 31.68 -27.60 -34.68
CA ASN A 647 31.45 -26.54 -35.67
C ASN A 647 30.07 -25.91 -35.51
N ILE A 648 29.03 -26.72 -35.24
CA ILE A 648 27.67 -26.20 -35.00
C ILE A 648 27.63 -25.34 -33.73
N CYS A 649 28.26 -25.75 -32.63
CA CYS A 649 28.33 -24.94 -31.40
C CYS A 649 29.00 -23.56 -31.61
N LEU A 650 29.94 -23.46 -32.54
CA LEU A 650 30.70 -22.23 -32.83
C LEU A 650 29.98 -21.29 -33.80
N LEU A 651 28.98 -21.75 -34.54
CA LEU A 651 28.20 -20.92 -35.46
C LEU A 651 27.42 -19.84 -34.70
N ARG A 652 27.52 -18.60 -35.20
CA ARG A 652 26.82 -17.44 -34.65
C ARG A 652 25.94 -16.80 -35.71
N CYS A 653 24.64 -16.73 -35.45
CA CYS A 653 23.71 -15.93 -36.23
C CYS A 653 23.30 -14.69 -35.43
N VAL A 654 23.41 -13.51 -36.03
CA VAL A 654 23.06 -12.23 -35.40
C VAL A 654 21.92 -11.59 -36.17
N VAL A 655 20.81 -11.30 -35.48
CA VAL A 655 19.64 -10.61 -36.04
C VAL A 655 19.44 -9.32 -35.24
N GLY A 656 19.74 -8.18 -35.85
CA GLY A 656 19.85 -6.89 -35.15
C GLY A 656 21.03 -6.91 -34.17
N ASP A 657 20.77 -6.60 -32.89
CA ASP A 657 21.77 -6.62 -31.82
C ASP A 657 21.79 -7.94 -31.01
N ALA A 658 20.98 -8.93 -31.39
CA ALA A 658 20.80 -10.17 -30.65
C ALA A 658 21.32 -11.39 -31.42
N VAL A 659 22.01 -12.29 -30.72
CA VAL A 659 22.39 -13.60 -31.26
C VAL A 659 21.21 -14.56 -31.15
N VAL A 660 20.90 -15.30 -32.21
CA VAL A 660 19.76 -16.24 -32.28
C VAL A 660 20.27 -17.68 -32.48
N PRO A 661 19.56 -18.70 -31.97
CA PRO A 661 19.95 -20.09 -32.18
C PRO A 661 19.72 -20.52 -33.63
N ILE A 662 20.54 -21.45 -34.10
CA ILE A 662 20.46 -22.04 -35.43
C ILE A 662 19.87 -23.46 -35.31
N ARG A 663 19.02 -23.84 -36.26
CA ARG A 663 18.49 -25.19 -36.44
C ARG A 663 18.99 -25.76 -37.77
N MET A 664 19.54 -26.97 -37.76
CA MET A 664 20.08 -27.62 -38.95
C MET A 664 19.61 -29.08 -39.05
N PRO A 665 19.22 -29.57 -40.23
CA PRO A 665 18.87 -30.98 -40.42
C PRO A 665 20.10 -31.88 -40.26
N VAL A 666 19.91 -33.04 -39.64
CA VAL A 666 20.92 -34.11 -39.55
C VAL A 666 20.96 -34.81 -40.91
N ASP A 667 22.04 -34.62 -41.67
CA ASP A 667 22.18 -35.23 -43.00
C ASP A 667 22.06 -36.76 -42.92
N SER A 668 20.99 -37.30 -43.52
CA SER A 668 20.86 -38.72 -43.79
C SER A 668 21.78 -39.11 -44.95
N SER A 669 23.06 -39.33 -44.69
CA SER A 669 23.92 -40.08 -45.64
C SER A 669 25.00 -40.86 -44.92
N SER A 670 24.63 -42.07 -44.48
CA SER A 670 25.58 -43.15 -44.33
C SER A 670 25.98 -43.66 -45.72
N SER A 671 27.17 -43.31 -46.21
CA SER A 671 28.05 -44.23 -46.98
C SER A 671 29.30 -43.54 -47.55
N HIS A 672 30.45 -44.07 -47.15
CA HIS A 672 31.76 -44.13 -47.82
C HIS A 672 32.68 -42.90 -47.89
N GLU A 673 33.83 -43.08 -47.21
CA GLU A 673 35.19 -42.69 -47.57
C GLU A 673 35.37 -41.95 -48.92
N ALA A 674 35.75 -40.67 -48.84
CA ALA A 674 36.71 -40.02 -49.74
C ALA A 674 37.17 -38.69 -49.12
N GLU A 675 38.49 -38.52 -49.02
CA GLU A 675 39.16 -37.29 -48.61
C GLU A 675 39.00 -36.16 -49.65
N ALA A 676 39.25 -34.94 -49.15
CA ALA A 676 39.67 -33.71 -49.84
C ALA A 676 38.58 -32.69 -50.25
N GLU A 677 38.65 -31.55 -49.55
CA GLU A 677 38.29 -30.19 -50.00
C GLU A 677 36.88 -30.00 -50.60
N ALA A 678 35.86 -30.00 -49.74
CA ALA A 678 34.61 -29.30 -50.02
C ALA A 678 34.59 -27.96 -49.26
N ASP A 679 34.46 -26.85 -49.99
CA ASP A 679 34.33 -25.48 -49.48
C ASP A 679 33.12 -25.36 -48.52
N PRO A 680 33.31 -24.97 -47.24
CA PRO A 680 32.24 -24.87 -46.24
C PRO A 680 31.10 -23.91 -46.63
N VAL A 681 31.35 -23.01 -47.58
CA VAL A 681 30.36 -22.04 -48.07
C VAL A 681 29.22 -22.74 -48.83
N GLN A 682 29.45 -23.89 -49.46
CA GLN A 682 28.39 -24.62 -50.19
C GLN A 682 27.44 -25.38 -49.26
N VAL A 683 27.93 -25.91 -48.13
CA VAL A 683 27.12 -26.64 -47.13
C VAL A 683 26.16 -25.69 -46.39
N LEU A 684 26.54 -24.43 -46.23
CA LEU A 684 25.76 -23.40 -45.51
C LEU A 684 24.69 -22.69 -46.39
N SER A 685 24.66 -22.93 -47.71
CA SER A 685 23.75 -22.25 -48.64
C SER A 685 22.30 -22.77 -48.60
N LYS A 686 22.10 -24.04 -48.21
CA LYS A 686 20.77 -24.67 -48.12
C LYS A 686 19.95 -24.29 -46.87
N PRO A 687 20.53 -24.16 -45.66
CA PRO A 687 19.76 -23.80 -44.45
C PRO A 687 19.41 -22.30 -44.35
N LEU A 688 20.17 -21.42 -45.01
CA LEU A 688 19.93 -19.96 -44.98
C LEU A 688 18.76 -19.52 -45.87
N SER A 689 18.40 -20.29 -46.89
CA SER A 689 17.26 -19.99 -47.78
C SER A 689 15.90 -20.39 -47.21
N SER A 690 15.86 -21.23 -46.16
CA SER A 690 14.64 -21.69 -45.48
C SER A 690 14.24 -20.86 -44.26
N LEU A 691 15.03 -19.84 -43.87
CA LEU A 691 14.79 -18.97 -42.70
C LEU A 691 13.88 -17.75 -42.99
N SER A 692 13.11 -17.76 -44.07
CA SER A 692 12.09 -16.72 -44.33
C SER A 692 10.87 -16.94 -43.43
N LEU A 693 10.91 -16.31 -42.24
CA LEU A 693 9.80 -16.24 -41.28
C LEU A 693 8.59 -15.53 -41.91
N LYS A 694 7.60 -16.31 -42.36
CA LYS A 694 6.18 -15.93 -42.40
C LYS A 694 5.33 -17.16 -42.08
N ASP A 695 5.03 -17.34 -40.82
CA ASP A 695 3.91 -18.20 -40.39
C ASP A 695 2.64 -17.32 -40.34
N GLU A 696 1.79 -17.45 -41.36
CA GLU A 696 0.34 -17.21 -41.19
C GLU A 696 -0.35 -18.57 -41.02
N PRO A 697 -1.34 -18.69 -40.12
CA PRO A 697 -2.02 -19.95 -39.91
C PRO A 697 -3.05 -20.19 -41.02
N GLN A 698 -2.87 -21.24 -41.83
CA GLN A 698 -3.92 -21.74 -42.71
C GLN A 698 -4.56 -23.01 -42.16
N THR A 699 -5.87 -22.90 -41.98
CA THR A 699 -6.85 -23.97 -41.77
C THR A 699 -7.02 -24.82 -43.04
N SER A 700 -7.29 -26.11 -42.81
CA SER A 700 -7.39 -27.24 -43.73
C SER A 700 -8.47 -27.15 -44.82
N SER A 701 -8.01 -27.36 -46.06
CA SER A 701 -8.51 -28.23 -47.15
C SER A 701 -9.98 -28.67 -47.26
N SER A 702 -10.54 -28.50 -48.47
CA SER A 702 -10.84 -29.63 -49.38
C SER A 702 -11.24 -29.14 -50.79
N GLU A 703 -10.51 -29.64 -51.79
CA GLU A 703 -10.72 -29.62 -53.25
C GLU A 703 -11.78 -30.66 -53.71
N PRO A 704 -12.07 -30.91 -55.03
CA PRO A 704 -11.79 -30.16 -56.28
C PRO A 704 -13.00 -30.09 -57.26
N GLN A 705 -12.93 -29.27 -58.33
CA GLN A 705 -13.06 -29.71 -59.74
C GLN A 705 -13.22 -28.57 -60.79
N SER A 706 -12.34 -28.65 -61.80
CA SER A 706 -12.46 -28.37 -63.25
C SER A 706 -13.19 -27.15 -63.84
N HIS A 707 -12.41 -26.41 -64.63
CA HIS A 707 -12.64 -25.91 -66.00
C HIS A 707 -13.68 -24.80 -66.34
N ARG A 708 -13.11 -23.78 -67.00
CA ARG A 708 -13.58 -23.04 -68.21
C ARG A 708 -14.59 -21.88 -68.07
N LYS A 709 -14.04 -20.70 -68.40
CA LYS A 709 -14.48 -19.68 -69.38
C LYS A 709 -15.76 -18.86 -69.13
N THR A 710 -15.53 -17.55 -69.27
CA THR A 710 -16.32 -16.49 -69.94
C THR A 710 -17.48 -15.78 -69.24
N LYS A 711 -17.25 -14.46 -69.09
CA LYS A 711 -18.07 -13.29 -69.46
C LYS A 711 -19.53 -13.17 -68.98
N ASN A 712 -19.76 -11.99 -68.40
CA ASN A 712 -20.86 -11.06 -68.59
C ASN A 712 -22.15 -11.16 -67.75
N SER A 713 -22.54 -9.95 -67.33
CA SER A 713 -23.90 -9.40 -67.16
C SER A 713 -24.72 -9.78 -65.91
N MET A 714 -24.85 -8.78 -65.03
CA MET A 714 -26.10 -8.36 -64.36
C MET A 714 -27.37 -8.63 -65.21
N PRO A 715 -28.59 -8.83 -64.62
CA PRO A 715 -29.15 -7.84 -63.68
C PRO A 715 -30.16 -8.31 -62.60
N ARG A 716 -30.30 -7.45 -61.57
CA ARG A 716 -31.50 -6.98 -60.84
C ARG A 716 -32.55 -7.94 -60.23
N ARG A 717 -32.98 -7.46 -59.03
CA ARG A 717 -34.26 -7.66 -58.29
C ARG A 717 -34.30 -8.96 -57.44
N GLN A 718 -34.79 -8.99 -56.20
CA GLN A 718 -35.84 -8.19 -55.57
C GLN A 718 -35.77 -8.32 -54.03
N ARG A 719 -36.06 -7.21 -53.34
CA ARG A 719 -36.62 -7.03 -51.99
C ARG A 719 -36.87 -8.28 -51.12
N LYS A 720 -36.30 -8.30 -49.91
CA LYS A 720 -36.98 -7.88 -48.67
C LYS A 720 -35.95 -7.58 -47.59
#